data_AF-A0A9K3PFZ7-F1
#
_entry.id   AF-A0A9K3PFZ7-F1
#
_cell.length_a   1.000
_cell.length_b   1.000
_cell.length_c   1.000
_cell.angle_alpha   90.00
_cell.angle_beta   90.00
_cell.angle_gamma   90.00
#
_symmetry.space_group_name_H-M   'P 1'
#
loop_
_entity.id
_entity.type
_entity.pdbx_description
1 polymer ?
#
loop_
_entity_poly.entity_id
_entity_poly.type
_entity_poly.pdbx_seq_one_letter_code
_entity_poly.pdbx_strand_id
1 'polypeptide(L)'
;MPRRPARLANCYVSLVLPNNQDHDKKHQTQQQQQQHQEREEEKSSNSYVRSDRRHYEQLRQVVLETSVIGPALGSSLVEFGRTKVLCEVHLVSGATVMNNNNNRDVVAAGRLYCSVKFAPHIGINQVSQRSQAVGSLGSNASSNSTTAISMGRLNQQVVQQETGMSHQLTSALQPVVPLSMYPKCTIVVKVTILQDSGSSLSASITAATLALVDARVELLDLVTSCTVAVMVTTPTTTNNTISSSSSSSNKNDDDDTQEESIACYLVDPVEEETLKAQAYICLAMTPNHKEVTLWSQSGRLSASNASQAMNLCREGCRTYHKLNWQSVAFFYFAYRVQQPGHVTRIVSGCTPESAETQQKLHDKLIAPLSPTQFHLHVTPDFGHGGGDQKYWNKPYGIQHFMESNLGYSSDTDSTSHDDDVMIILDPDMMLLKPITDDFSDYVGRWSNDLPYVKVDHGKPFAQQYGYGASWLTSLKDKVVDVVGPDSPVLQLNVTEASLYYPAGPPYLATAKDMYQIVTYWIEFLPKIFEIFPQFMAEMHGYSTAAAHLKLPHKLARGFMVSTVGGTEDMSFIDDSTLNRKNACEAAAQFATSSSSSSSSSSSNGIIAATTDPVAATIPTQTLPYVLHYCQRYALGRYFFSKYKLNEHFFDCDAPLMKEPPTNVGEIYDWYIFPNGIDTADMSPPDRRVHIIRNGWMMCLIIFGLNDVAMNLKQQHCGGDDHSTTPNLNKTWHFHEEDLFEESVKNPSNPFVQQQQQQQ
;
A
#
# COMPACT_ATOMS: atom_id res chain seq x y z
N MET A 1 35.57 0.41 -6.62
CA MET A 1 34.88 -0.80 -6.10
C MET A 1 34.25 -1.55 -7.27
N PRO A 2 34.23 -2.90 -7.29
CA PRO A 2 33.47 -3.65 -8.30
C PRO A 2 31.99 -3.30 -8.18
N ARG A 3 31.32 -3.03 -9.32
CA ARG A 3 29.87 -2.82 -9.32
C ARG A 3 29.20 -4.15 -8.97
N ARG A 4 28.35 -4.14 -7.95
CA ARG A 4 27.56 -5.32 -7.58
C ARG A 4 26.17 -5.14 -8.19
N PRO A 5 25.66 -6.10 -8.98
CA PRO A 5 24.29 -6.05 -9.46
C PRO A 5 23.33 -5.96 -8.27
N ALA A 6 22.33 -5.09 -8.40
CA ALA A 6 21.26 -4.91 -7.43
C ALA A 6 19.93 -5.07 -8.15
N ARG A 7 19.11 -6.04 -7.73
CA ARG A 7 17.78 -6.27 -8.28
C ARG A 7 16.71 -5.95 -7.24
N LEU A 8 15.86 -4.99 -7.57
CA LEU A 8 14.66 -4.62 -6.85
C LEU A 8 13.46 -5.11 -7.66
N ALA A 9 12.77 -6.15 -7.17
CA ALA A 9 11.47 -6.55 -7.70
C ALA A 9 10.42 -6.24 -6.64
N ASN A 10 9.25 -5.73 -7.03
CA ASN A 10 8.15 -5.67 -6.09
C ASN A 10 7.73 -7.11 -5.75
N CYS A 11 7.95 -7.54 -4.50
CA CYS A 11 7.31 -8.77 -4.00
C CYS A 11 5.81 -8.64 -4.27
N TYR A 12 5.21 -9.64 -4.92
CA TYR A 12 3.90 -9.60 -5.57
C TYR A 12 2.75 -9.07 -4.68
N VAL A 13 2.65 -7.75 -4.57
CA VAL A 13 1.39 -7.05 -4.43
C VAL A 13 1.28 -6.15 -5.64
N SER A 14 0.33 -6.50 -6.49
CA SER A 14 -0.12 -5.61 -7.54
C SER A 14 -0.70 -4.36 -6.86
N LEU A 15 -0.06 -3.24 -7.11
CA LEU A 15 -0.33 -2.04 -6.34
C LEU A 15 -1.60 -1.38 -6.87
N VAL A 16 -2.61 -1.30 -6.01
CA VAL A 16 -3.88 -0.61 -6.28
C VAL A 16 -3.71 0.84 -5.86
N LEU A 17 -4.05 1.77 -6.75
CA LEU A 17 -4.09 3.18 -6.40
C LEU A 17 -5.19 3.43 -5.35
N PRO A 18 -5.01 4.32 -4.38
CA PRO A 18 -6.07 4.72 -3.45
C PRO A 18 -7.26 5.28 -4.22
N ASN A 19 -8.41 4.60 -4.09
CA ASN A 19 -9.65 4.89 -4.79
C ASN A 19 -10.25 6.23 -4.31
N ASN A 20 -10.60 7.15 -5.23
CA ASN A 20 -11.18 8.47 -4.91
C ASN A 20 -12.72 8.46 -4.88
N GLN A 21 -13.39 7.32 -5.07
CA GLN A 21 -14.86 7.23 -5.19
C GLN A 21 -15.64 7.06 -3.87
N ASP A 22 -14.98 7.01 -2.71
CA ASP A 22 -15.68 7.03 -1.40
C ASP A 22 -16.26 8.42 -1.04
N HIS A 23 -16.10 9.41 -1.93
CA HIS A 23 -16.53 10.78 -1.69
C HIS A 23 -18.03 11.04 -1.95
N ASP A 24 -18.69 10.32 -2.85
CA ASP A 24 -20.08 10.64 -3.26
C ASP A 24 -21.17 9.79 -2.59
N LYS A 25 -20.82 8.75 -1.81
CA LYS A 25 -21.81 7.82 -1.22
C LYS A 25 -22.45 8.30 0.10
N LYS A 26 -22.06 9.46 0.64
CA LYS A 26 -22.43 9.87 2.02
C LYS A 26 -23.71 10.72 2.17
N HIS A 27 -24.43 11.04 1.09
CA HIS A 27 -25.61 11.94 1.18
C HIS A 27 -26.92 11.46 0.52
N GLN A 28 -27.20 10.16 0.48
CA GLN A 28 -28.49 9.66 -0.04
C GLN A 28 -29.28 8.80 0.96
N THR A 29 -30.58 9.07 1.06
CA THR A 29 -31.57 8.41 1.92
C THR A 29 -31.81 6.95 1.49
N GLN A 30 -32.25 6.07 2.39
CA GLN A 30 -32.45 4.63 2.13
C GLN A 30 -33.33 4.29 0.91
N GLN A 31 -34.32 5.13 0.55
CA GLN A 31 -35.12 4.94 -0.68
C GLN A 31 -34.37 5.32 -1.96
N GLN A 32 -33.43 6.28 -1.89
CA GLN A 32 -32.55 6.62 -3.02
C GLN A 32 -31.48 5.54 -3.19
N GLN A 33 -30.96 4.96 -2.11
CA GLN A 33 -30.01 3.84 -2.17
C GLN A 33 -30.59 2.59 -2.85
N GLN A 34 -31.89 2.32 -2.70
CA GLN A 34 -32.55 1.18 -3.34
C GLN A 34 -32.74 1.40 -4.86
N GLN A 35 -33.15 2.61 -5.28
CA GLN A 35 -33.20 2.97 -6.70
C GLN A 35 -31.82 3.16 -7.34
N HIS A 36 -30.78 3.46 -6.55
CA HIS A 36 -29.39 3.53 -7.00
C HIS A 36 -28.76 2.13 -7.08
N GLN A 37 -29.15 1.19 -6.19
CA GLN A 37 -28.79 -0.23 -6.27
C GLN A 37 -29.42 -0.90 -7.49
N GLU A 38 -30.69 -0.65 -7.80
CA GLU A 38 -31.32 -1.18 -9.01
C GLU A 38 -30.67 -0.61 -10.29
N ARG A 39 -30.20 0.65 -10.26
CA ARG A 39 -29.41 1.26 -11.36
C ARG A 39 -27.94 0.80 -11.41
N GLU A 40 -27.33 0.45 -10.29
CA GLU A 40 -25.98 -0.11 -10.21
C GLU A 40 -25.94 -1.59 -10.60
N GLU A 41 -26.99 -2.36 -10.33
CA GLU A 41 -27.15 -3.74 -10.81
C GLU A 41 -27.32 -3.77 -12.34
N GLU A 42 -27.99 -2.78 -12.95
CA GLU A 42 -27.99 -2.61 -14.41
C GLU A 42 -26.63 -2.13 -14.97
N LYS A 43 -25.89 -1.23 -14.29
CA LYS A 43 -24.53 -0.79 -14.71
C LYS A 43 -23.45 -1.87 -14.54
N SER A 44 -23.59 -2.77 -13.56
CA SER A 44 -22.68 -3.91 -13.33
C SER A 44 -22.76 -4.96 -14.44
N SER A 45 -23.80 -4.95 -15.26
CA SER A 45 -23.94 -5.88 -16.39
C SER A 45 -23.04 -5.53 -17.60
N ASN A 46 -22.32 -4.39 -17.55
CA ASN A 46 -21.50 -3.87 -18.66
C ASN A 46 -20.05 -3.52 -18.26
N SER A 47 -19.48 -4.14 -17.21
CA SER A 47 -18.11 -3.85 -16.77
C SER A 47 -17.05 -4.38 -17.75
N TYR A 48 -16.19 -3.50 -18.27
CA TYR A 48 -15.06 -3.89 -19.12
C TYR A 48 -14.07 -4.76 -18.34
N VAL A 49 -13.94 -6.03 -18.69
CA VAL A 49 -12.93 -6.92 -18.09
C VAL A 49 -11.59 -6.71 -18.80
N ARG A 50 -10.53 -6.36 -18.06
CA ARG A 50 -9.18 -6.22 -18.61
C ARG A 50 -8.71 -7.53 -19.24
N SER A 51 -7.97 -7.42 -20.35
CA SER A 51 -7.44 -8.58 -21.10
C SER A 51 -6.54 -9.49 -20.26
N ASP A 52 -5.84 -8.92 -19.26
CA ASP A 52 -4.97 -9.62 -18.33
C ASP A 52 -5.60 -9.86 -16.95
N ARG A 53 -6.92 -9.62 -16.81
CA ARG A 53 -7.73 -9.80 -15.59
C ARG A 53 -7.30 -8.94 -14.39
N ARG A 54 -6.44 -7.93 -14.57
CA ARG A 54 -6.14 -6.97 -13.49
C ARG A 54 -7.35 -6.09 -13.16
N HIS A 55 -7.34 -5.51 -11.97
CA HIS A 55 -8.21 -4.38 -11.62
C HIS A 55 -7.78 -3.12 -12.40
N TYR A 56 -8.70 -2.16 -12.56
CA TYR A 56 -8.48 -0.92 -13.32
C TYR A 56 -7.30 -0.09 -12.79
N GLU A 57 -7.12 -0.06 -11.48
CA GLU A 57 -6.11 0.74 -10.78
C GLU A 57 -4.82 -0.03 -10.43
N GLN A 58 -4.63 -1.20 -11.03
CA GLN A 58 -3.58 -2.14 -10.65
C GLN A 58 -2.37 -2.07 -11.59
N LEU A 59 -1.17 -1.86 -11.03
CA LEU A 59 0.10 -1.94 -11.77
C LEU A 59 0.48 -3.40 -12.11
N ARG A 60 1.24 -3.62 -13.21
CA ARG A 60 1.86 -4.93 -13.49
C ARG A 60 2.98 -5.22 -12.50
N GLN A 61 3.44 -6.47 -12.51
CA GLN A 61 4.69 -6.84 -11.84
C GLN A 61 5.82 -5.95 -12.35
N VAL A 62 6.68 -5.50 -11.43
CA VAL A 62 7.85 -4.69 -11.77
C VAL A 62 9.13 -5.34 -11.25
N VAL A 63 10.08 -5.52 -12.16
CA VAL A 63 11.43 -6.00 -11.88
C VAL A 63 12.39 -4.92 -12.32
N LEU A 64 13.30 -4.53 -11.45
CA LEU A 64 14.32 -3.51 -11.70
C LEU A 64 15.66 -4.14 -11.34
N GLU A 65 16.63 -4.11 -12.23
CA GLU A 65 17.97 -4.66 -12.01
C GLU A 65 18.99 -3.62 -12.47
N THR A 66 20.10 -3.47 -11.75
CA THR A 66 21.21 -2.58 -12.15
C THR A 66 22.49 -3.38 -12.40
N SER A 67 23.47 -2.76 -13.05
CA SER A 67 24.78 -3.36 -13.34
C SER A 67 24.71 -4.64 -14.19
N VAL A 68 23.74 -4.71 -15.12
CA VAL A 68 23.50 -5.83 -16.04
C VAL A 68 24.46 -5.89 -17.24
N ILE A 69 25.03 -4.75 -17.67
CA ILE A 69 25.99 -4.67 -18.78
C ILE A 69 27.35 -4.25 -18.23
N GLY A 70 28.28 -5.21 -18.17
CA GLY A 70 29.63 -4.99 -17.63
C GLY A 70 30.43 -3.84 -18.29
N PRO A 71 30.44 -3.70 -19.63
CA PRO A 71 31.20 -2.63 -20.29
C PRO A 71 30.63 -1.21 -20.18
N ALA A 72 29.35 -1.04 -19.81
CA ALA A 72 28.74 0.29 -19.71
C ALA A 72 29.27 1.05 -18.49
N LEU A 73 29.09 2.37 -18.39
CA LEU A 73 29.39 3.12 -17.17
C LEU A 73 28.34 2.87 -16.08
N GLY A 74 27.09 2.70 -16.48
CA GLY A 74 26.01 2.18 -15.66
C GLY A 74 24.99 1.49 -16.54
N SER A 75 24.22 0.59 -15.98
CA SER A 75 23.23 -0.17 -16.75
C SER A 75 22.08 -0.63 -15.89
N SER A 76 20.94 -0.88 -16.52
CA SER A 76 19.77 -1.43 -15.86
C SER A 76 18.94 -2.32 -16.78
N LEU A 77 18.21 -3.27 -16.21
CA LEU A 77 17.14 -4.02 -16.86
C LEU A 77 15.85 -3.78 -16.08
N VAL A 78 14.82 -3.30 -16.75
CA VAL A 78 13.50 -3.03 -16.17
C VAL A 78 12.46 -3.87 -16.89
N GLU A 79 11.64 -4.58 -16.12
CA GLU A 79 10.50 -5.35 -16.62
C GLU A 79 9.20 -4.81 -16.00
N PHE A 80 8.28 -4.31 -16.83
CA PHE A 80 6.90 -3.99 -16.45
C PHE A 80 5.99 -5.07 -17.04
N GLY A 81 5.70 -6.09 -16.25
CA GLY A 81 5.07 -7.33 -16.69
C GLY A 81 5.87 -7.98 -17.81
N ARG A 82 5.36 -7.91 -19.04
CA ARG A 82 6.03 -8.45 -20.24
C ARG A 82 6.85 -7.41 -20.99
N THR A 83 6.75 -6.13 -20.66
CA THR A 83 7.56 -5.08 -21.27
C THR A 83 8.95 -5.11 -20.65
N LYS A 84 9.99 -5.43 -21.42
CA LYS A 84 11.37 -5.56 -20.95
C LYS A 84 12.24 -4.52 -21.61
N VAL A 85 12.99 -3.76 -20.82
CA VAL A 85 13.79 -2.62 -21.28
C VAL A 85 15.17 -2.69 -20.66
N LEU A 86 16.18 -2.69 -21.52
CA LEU A 86 17.59 -2.66 -21.15
C LEU A 86 18.13 -1.25 -21.35
N CYS A 87 18.80 -0.68 -20.37
CA CYS A 87 19.44 0.63 -20.48
C CYS A 87 20.93 0.56 -20.17
N GLU A 88 21.71 1.32 -20.93
CA GLU A 88 23.14 1.56 -20.70
C GLU A 88 23.43 3.06 -20.71
N VAL A 89 24.34 3.48 -19.83
CA VAL A 89 24.83 4.84 -19.72
C VAL A 89 26.32 4.84 -20.01
N HIS A 90 26.75 5.82 -20.81
CA HIS A 90 28.14 6.05 -21.19
C HIS A 90 28.49 7.53 -21.04
N LEU A 91 29.72 7.84 -20.64
CA LEU A 91 30.26 9.20 -20.66
C LEU A 91 31.22 9.37 -21.84
N VAL A 92 31.00 10.39 -22.66
CA VAL A 92 31.89 10.74 -23.76
C VAL A 92 32.51 12.11 -23.49
N SER A 93 33.83 12.14 -23.29
CA SER A 93 34.59 13.40 -23.16
C SER A 93 34.90 14.00 -24.53
N GLY A 94 34.83 15.33 -24.64
CA GLY A 94 35.23 16.07 -25.84
C GLY A 94 34.06 16.52 -26.73
N ALA A 95 32.89 16.81 -26.14
CA ALA A 95 31.72 17.29 -26.86
C ALA A 95 31.97 18.69 -27.47
N THR A 96 32.46 18.75 -28.71
CA THR A 96 32.52 19.98 -29.52
C THR A 96 31.22 20.21 -30.27
N VAL A 97 30.72 21.46 -30.26
CA VAL A 97 29.61 21.90 -31.12
C VAL A 97 30.19 22.59 -32.34
N MET A 98 29.65 22.28 -33.52
CA MET A 98 29.79 23.15 -34.68
C MET A 98 28.75 24.26 -34.54
N ASN A 99 29.19 25.51 -34.36
CA ASN A 99 28.29 26.67 -34.48
C ASN A 99 27.91 26.86 -35.98
N ASN A 100 26.85 27.61 -36.29
CA ASN A 100 26.42 27.93 -37.66
C ASN A 100 27.54 28.56 -38.53
N ASN A 101 28.62 29.04 -37.90
CA ASN A 101 29.83 29.58 -38.54
C ASN A 101 31.01 28.58 -38.60
N ASN A 102 30.80 27.27 -38.40
CA ASN A 102 31.85 26.23 -38.35
C ASN A 102 32.94 26.43 -37.27
N ASN A 103 32.69 27.28 -36.26
CA ASN A 103 33.61 27.46 -35.14
C ASN A 103 33.32 26.44 -34.02
N ARG A 104 34.38 25.92 -33.39
CA ARG A 104 34.30 25.00 -32.24
C ARG A 104 34.11 25.79 -30.95
N ASP A 105 32.87 25.93 -30.50
CA ASP A 105 32.59 26.52 -29.19
C ASP A 105 32.72 25.47 -28.08
N VAL A 106 33.35 25.87 -26.97
CA VAL A 106 33.46 25.07 -25.75
C VAL A 106 32.13 25.18 -24.99
N VAL A 107 31.39 24.08 -24.86
CA VAL A 107 30.13 24.10 -24.09
C VAL A 107 30.44 24.24 -22.61
N ALA A 108 29.89 25.27 -21.98
CA ALA A 108 30.08 25.56 -20.56
C ALA A 108 29.43 24.52 -19.64
N ALA A 109 28.35 23.88 -20.09
CA ALA A 109 27.66 22.78 -19.40
C ALA A 109 27.76 21.48 -20.21
N GLY A 110 27.58 20.34 -19.53
CA GLY A 110 27.45 19.03 -20.15
C GLY A 110 26.20 18.89 -21.00
N ARG A 111 26.10 17.77 -21.72
CA ARG A 111 24.94 17.42 -22.55
C ARG A 111 24.37 16.08 -22.15
N LEU A 112 23.04 15.98 -22.18
CA LEU A 112 22.34 14.70 -22.08
C LEU A 112 21.90 14.29 -23.50
N TYR A 113 22.23 13.06 -23.89
CA TYR A 113 21.78 12.47 -25.14
C TYR A 113 21.09 11.14 -24.84
N CYS A 114 19.79 11.06 -25.08
CA CYS A 114 19.03 9.83 -24.92
C CYS A 114 18.69 9.22 -26.29
N SER A 115 18.81 7.90 -26.41
CA SER A 115 18.40 7.14 -27.60
C SER A 115 17.60 5.92 -27.18
N VAL A 116 16.37 5.79 -27.66
CA VAL A 116 15.50 4.64 -27.47
C VAL A 116 15.43 3.87 -28.78
N LYS A 117 15.64 2.55 -28.72
CA LYS A 117 15.55 1.64 -29.87
C LYS A 117 14.76 0.39 -29.54
N PHE A 118 14.04 -0.15 -30.51
CA PHE A 118 13.42 -1.46 -30.41
C PHE A 118 14.40 -2.54 -30.87
N ALA A 119 14.44 -3.67 -30.16
CA ALA A 119 15.21 -4.80 -30.62
C ALA A 119 14.66 -5.30 -31.99
N PRO A 120 15.52 -5.78 -32.91
CA PRO A 120 15.11 -6.12 -34.28
C PRO A 120 13.97 -7.16 -34.38
N HIS A 121 13.81 -8.03 -33.38
CA HIS A 121 12.78 -9.06 -33.33
C HIS A 121 11.40 -8.54 -32.86
N ILE A 122 11.32 -7.31 -32.34
CA ILE A 122 10.06 -6.66 -31.92
C ILE A 122 9.51 -5.79 -33.06
N GLY A 123 10.40 -5.13 -33.81
CA GLY A 123 10.04 -4.09 -34.79
C GLY A 123 9.26 -4.57 -36.02
N ILE A 124 8.87 -5.84 -36.12
CA ILE A 124 8.12 -6.38 -37.26
C ILE A 124 7.02 -7.33 -36.77
N ASN A 125 5.85 -6.78 -36.49
CA ASN A 125 4.66 -7.55 -36.13
C ASN A 125 4.15 -8.36 -37.34
N GLN A 126 4.54 -9.64 -37.47
CA GLN A 126 4.09 -10.52 -38.57
C GLN A 126 2.56 -10.72 -38.58
N VAL A 127 1.90 -10.57 -37.43
CA VAL A 127 0.44 -10.76 -37.28
C VAL A 127 -0.36 -9.62 -37.91
N SER A 128 0.20 -8.39 -37.95
CA SER A 128 -0.46 -7.24 -38.60
C SER A 128 -0.45 -7.33 -40.13
N GLN A 129 0.33 -8.26 -40.72
CA GLN A 129 0.35 -8.49 -42.17
C GLN A 129 -0.90 -9.19 -42.71
N ARG A 130 -1.65 -9.96 -41.91
CA ARG A 130 -2.87 -10.66 -42.38
C ARG A 130 -4.13 -9.81 -42.26
N SER A 131 -4.21 -8.93 -41.27
CA SER A 131 -5.45 -8.23 -40.92
C SER A 131 -5.68 -6.95 -41.73
N GLN A 132 -4.63 -6.26 -42.17
CA GLN A 132 -4.76 -5.02 -42.96
C GLN A 132 -4.77 -5.24 -44.50
N ALA A 133 -4.51 -6.45 -44.97
CA ALA A 133 -4.65 -6.79 -46.39
C ALA A 133 -6.11 -6.98 -46.85
N VAL A 134 -7.07 -7.02 -45.91
CA VAL A 134 -8.49 -7.35 -46.20
C VAL A 134 -9.43 -6.14 -46.00
N GLY A 135 -8.98 -5.06 -45.38
CA GLY A 135 -9.87 -4.01 -44.85
C GLY A 135 -10.05 -2.72 -45.67
N SER A 136 -9.40 -2.56 -46.84
CA SER A 136 -9.54 -1.32 -47.61
C SER A 136 -9.62 -1.57 -49.11
N LEU A 137 -10.76 -2.08 -49.57
CA LEU A 137 -11.19 -2.01 -50.96
C LEU A 137 -12.69 -1.75 -50.97
N GLY A 138 -13.06 -0.47 -51.10
CA GLY A 138 -14.35 -0.07 -51.62
C GLY A 138 -14.50 -0.60 -53.05
N SER A 139 -15.68 -1.12 -53.33
CA SER A 139 -16.14 -1.61 -54.62
C SER A 139 -16.02 -0.53 -55.71
N ASN A 140 -14.98 -0.63 -56.55
CA ASN A 140 -14.93 -0.30 -57.99
C ASN A 140 -13.52 0.13 -58.42
N ALA A 141 -12.63 -0.82 -58.73
CA ALA A 141 -11.54 -0.64 -59.68
C ALA A 141 -10.95 -1.99 -60.10
N SER A 142 -10.64 -2.09 -61.39
CA SER A 142 -10.14 -3.25 -62.13
C SER A 142 -8.95 -3.98 -61.49
N SER A 143 -9.00 -5.30 -61.59
CA SER A 143 -7.94 -6.27 -61.30
C SER A 143 -6.62 -5.93 -62.02
N ASN A 144 -5.63 -5.40 -61.28
CA ASN A 144 -4.18 -5.70 -61.38
C ASN A 144 -3.36 -4.64 -60.62
N SER A 145 -3.36 -4.67 -59.29
CA SER A 145 -2.31 -4.04 -58.47
C SER A 145 -2.30 -4.57 -57.04
N THR A 146 -1.49 -5.60 -56.79
CA THR A 146 -1.11 -5.97 -55.43
C THR A 146 -0.12 -4.94 -54.88
N THR A 147 -0.60 -3.88 -54.23
CA THR A 147 0.27 -2.96 -53.47
C THR A 147 0.73 -3.63 -52.18
N ALA A 148 1.82 -4.37 -52.28
CA ALA A 148 2.62 -4.78 -51.13
C ALA A 148 3.07 -3.50 -50.37
N ILE A 149 2.76 -3.41 -49.07
CA ILE A 149 3.35 -2.40 -48.21
C ILE A 149 4.86 -2.68 -48.17
N SER A 150 5.64 -1.83 -48.83
CA SER A 150 7.10 -1.95 -48.88
C SER A 150 7.69 -1.95 -47.47
N MET A 151 8.62 -2.88 -47.21
CA MET A 151 9.46 -2.95 -46.00
C MET A 151 10.09 -1.59 -45.62
N GLY A 152 10.29 -0.69 -46.59
CA GLY A 152 10.80 0.66 -46.35
C GLY A 152 9.87 1.59 -45.57
N ARG A 153 8.53 1.47 -45.72
CA ARG A 153 7.55 2.32 -44.99
C ARG A 153 7.35 1.89 -43.54
N LEU A 154 7.37 0.58 -43.27
CA LEU A 154 7.33 0.03 -41.90
C LEU A 154 8.55 0.44 -41.09
N ASN A 155 9.74 0.39 -41.71
CA ASN A 155 10.97 0.86 -41.07
C ASN A 155 10.90 2.35 -40.73
N GLN A 156 10.25 3.17 -41.58
CA GLN A 156 10.11 4.60 -41.34
C GLN A 156 9.22 4.93 -40.13
N GLN A 157 8.16 4.15 -39.88
CA GLN A 157 7.27 4.35 -38.72
C GLN A 157 7.95 4.00 -37.40
N VAL A 158 8.68 2.88 -37.36
CA VAL A 158 9.46 2.47 -36.18
C VAL A 158 10.51 3.53 -35.86
N VAL A 159 11.24 4.02 -36.87
CA VAL A 159 12.25 5.08 -36.69
C VAL A 159 11.62 6.38 -36.15
N GLN A 160 10.41 6.74 -36.59
CA GLN A 160 9.70 7.91 -36.05
C GLN A 160 9.31 7.71 -34.58
N GLN A 161 8.82 6.53 -34.21
CA GLN A 161 8.49 6.19 -32.83
C GLN A 161 9.73 6.19 -31.92
N GLU A 162 10.82 5.55 -32.35
CA GLU A 162 12.12 5.58 -31.66
C GLU A 162 12.62 7.00 -31.44
N THR A 163 12.53 7.85 -32.46
CA THR A 163 12.94 9.25 -32.39
C THR A 163 12.06 10.03 -31.41
N GLY A 164 10.74 9.84 -31.45
CA GLY A 164 9.79 10.47 -30.52
C GLY A 164 10.07 10.09 -29.06
N MET A 165 10.20 8.79 -28.77
CA MET A 165 10.51 8.30 -27.43
C MET A 165 11.87 8.78 -26.93
N SER A 166 12.87 8.89 -27.81
CA SER A 166 14.19 9.44 -27.48
C SER A 166 14.12 10.90 -27.01
N HIS A 167 13.32 11.71 -27.70
CA HIS A 167 13.09 13.10 -27.31
C HIS A 167 12.34 13.20 -25.97
N GLN A 168 11.30 12.40 -25.79
CA GLN A 168 10.53 12.38 -24.54
C GLN A 168 11.36 11.93 -23.34
N LEU A 169 12.19 10.91 -23.52
CA LEU A 169 13.15 10.44 -22.51
C LEU A 169 14.17 11.54 -22.16
N THR A 170 14.66 12.28 -23.17
CA THR A 170 15.56 13.42 -22.93
C THR A 170 14.86 14.49 -22.10
N SER A 171 13.64 14.89 -22.47
CA SER A 171 12.85 15.89 -21.73
C SER A 171 12.57 15.47 -20.28
N ALA A 172 12.28 14.19 -20.04
CA ALA A 172 11.99 13.67 -18.70
C ALA A 172 13.20 13.72 -17.75
N LEU A 173 14.42 13.53 -18.28
CA LEU A 173 15.66 13.40 -17.49
C LEU A 173 16.48 14.70 -17.42
N GLN A 174 16.35 15.57 -18.41
CA GLN A 174 17.07 16.83 -18.45
C GLN A 174 16.90 17.71 -17.20
N PRO A 175 15.72 17.86 -16.57
CA PRO A 175 15.59 18.70 -15.38
C PRO A 175 16.27 18.12 -14.14
N VAL A 176 16.50 16.80 -14.08
CA VAL A 176 17.10 16.14 -12.90
C VAL A 176 18.60 15.94 -12.98
N VAL A 177 19.19 15.98 -14.18
CA VAL A 177 20.64 15.83 -14.36
C VAL A 177 21.29 17.22 -14.29
N PRO A 178 22.13 17.53 -13.29
CA PRO A 178 22.80 18.82 -13.16
C PRO A 178 23.95 18.93 -14.17
N LEU A 179 23.61 19.23 -15.43
CA LEU A 179 24.56 19.27 -16.55
C LEU A 179 25.72 20.26 -16.34
N SER A 180 25.55 21.28 -15.50
CA SER A 180 26.63 22.23 -15.12
C SER A 180 27.83 21.54 -14.48
N MET A 181 27.64 20.38 -13.84
CA MET A 181 28.72 19.61 -13.19
C MET A 181 29.54 18.77 -14.17
N TYR A 182 29.10 18.64 -15.43
CA TYR A 182 29.72 17.78 -16.44
C TYR A 182 30.23 18.56 -17.66
N PRO A 183 31.04 19.62 -17.50
CA PRO A 183 31.47 20.44 -18.63
C PRO A 183 32.24 19.61 -19.66
N LYS A 184 32.05 19.92 -20.95
CA LYS A 184 32.70 19.24 -22.10
C LYS A 184 32.40 17.73 -22.20
N CYS A 185 31.46 17.22 -21.43
CA CYS A 185 31.05 15.81 -21.43
C CYS A 185 29.64 15.66 -21.98
N THR A 186 29.41 14.55 -22.70
CA THR A 186 28.07 14.10 -23.06
C THR A 186 27.75 12.84 -22.28
N ILE A 187 26.70 12.88 -21.48
CA ILE A 187 26.07 11.71 -20.85
C ILE A 187 25.16 11.08 -21.90
N VAL A 188 25.53 9.88 -22.35
CA VAL A 188 24.82 9.13 -23.38
C VAL A 188 24.02 8.02 -22.71
N VAL A 189 22.69 8.15 -22.74
CA VAL A 189 21.74 7.17 -22.24
C VAL A 189 21.17 6.42 -23.45
N LYS A 190 21.41 5.12 -23.54
CA LYS A 190 20.83 4.28 -24.60
C LYS A 190 19.88 3.28 -23.96
N VAL A 191 18.69 3.20 -24.51
CA VAL A 191 17.62 2.32 -24.08
C VAL A 191 17.30 1.39 -25.24
N THR A 192 17.32 0.09 -24.99
CA THR A 192 16.91 -0.95 -25.92
C THR A 192 15.69 -1.65 -25.33
N ILE A 193 14.55 -1.51 -26.00
CA ILE A 193 13.33 -2.25 -25.66
C ILE A 193 13.51 -3.67 -26.19
N LEU A 194 13.57 -4.64 -25.27
CA LEU A 194 13.74 -6.07 -25.54
C LEU A 194 12.41 -6.79 -25.73
N GLN A 195 11.34 -6.27 -25.13
CA GLN A 195 9.98 -6.71 -25.37
C GLN A 195 9.04 -5.53 -25.09
N ASP A 196 8.07 -5.26 -25.98
CA ASP A 196 7.03 -4.26 -25.74
C ASP A 196 5.69 -4.98 -25.55
N SER A 197 5.02 -4.69 -24.44
CA SER A 197 3.67 -5.15 -24.14
C SER A 197 2.83 -4.01 -23.54
N GLY A 198 3.17 -2.75 -23.83
CA GLY A 198 2.54 -1.55 -23.30
C GLY A 198 3.40 -0.82 -22.25
N SER A 199 3.18 0.48 -22.09
CA SER A 199 3.96 1.38 -21.20
C SER A 199 5.48 1.42 -21.45
N SER A 200 5.94 1.16 -22.68
CA SER A 200 7.37 1.10 -23.01
C SER A 200 8.14 2.40 -22.73
N LEU A 201 7.52 3.57 -22.93
CA LEU A 201 8.13 4.86 -22.55
C LEU A 201 8.35 4.95 -21.03
N SER A 202 7.36 4.53 -20.25
CA SER A 202 7.40 4.56 -18.79
C SER A 202 8.49 3.66 -18.23
N ALA A 203 8.60 2.44 -18.77
CA ALA A 203 9.67 1.51 -18.46
C ALA A 203 11.05 2.07 -18.87
N SER A 204 11.12 2.74 -20.04
CA SER A 204 12.36 3.38 -20.54
C SER A 204 12.87 4.49 -19.63
N ILE A 205 11.97 5.36 -19.16
CA ILE A 205 12.32 6.45 -18.23
C ILE A 205 12.83 5.87 -16.91
N THR A 206 12.12 4.88 -16.36
CA THR A 206 12.51 4.21 -15.10
C THR A 206 13.86 3.50 -15.25
N ALA A 207 14.09 2.79 -16.36
CA ALA A 207 15.36 2.14 -16.64
C ALA A 207 16.51 3.14 -16.75
N ALA A 208 16.31 4.23 -17.49
CA ALA A 208 17.32 5.26 -17.66
C ALA A 208 17.71 5.94 -16.33
N THR A 209 16.74 6.24 -15.48
CA THR A 209 17.00 6.76 -14.12
C THR A 209 17.90 5.80 -13.35
N LEU A 210 17.56 4.50 -13.30
CA LEU A 210 18.35 3.49 -12.58
C LEU A 210 19.76 3.33 -13.17
N ALA A 211 19.90 3.35 -14.49
CA ALA A 211 21.20 3.24 -15.14
C ALA A 211 22.08 4.47 -14.90
N LEU A 212 21.50 5.67 -14.77
CA LEU A 212 22.21 6.90 -14.40
C LEU A 212 22.71 6.84 -12.94
N VAL A 213 21.88 6.35 -12.03
CA VAL A 213 22.26 6.10 -10.62
C VAL A 213 23.38 5.06 -10.53
N ASP A 214 23.26 3.95 -11.26
CA ASP A 214 24.28 2.90 -11.35
C ASP A 214 25.60 3.45 -11.91
N ALA A 215 25.51 4.37 -12.88
CA ALA A 215 26.65 5.09 -13.46
C ALA A 215 27.29 6.13 -12.51
N ARG A 216 26.68 6.36 -11.34
CA ARG A 216 27.08 7.41 -10.38
C ARG A 216 27.02 8.80 -10.99
N VAL A 217 26.14 9.02 -11.96
CA VAL A 217 25.77 10.35 -12.40
C VAL A 217 24.89 10.94 -11.31
N GLU A 218 25.34 12.03 -10.70
CA GLU A 218 24.55 12.78 -9.72
C GLU A 218 23.21 13.20 -10.33
N LEU A 219 22.11 12.92 -9.62
CA LEU A 219 20.75 13.32 -9.97
C LEU A 219 20.19 14.16 -8.83
N LEU A 220 19.42 15.20 -9.15
CA LEU A 220 18.68 15.99 -8.17
C LEU A 220 17.57 15.16 -7.50
N ASP A 221 16.96 14.25 -8.24
CA ASP A 221 16.00 13.27 -7.76
C ASP A 221 15.91 12.09 -8.75
N LEU A 222 15.33 10.98 -8.30
CA LEU A 222 14.95 9.89 -9.19
C LEU A 222 13.74 10.31 -10.03
N VAL A 223 13.72 9.92 -11.30
CA VAL A 223 12.53 10.07 -12.16
C VAL A 223 11.83 8.72 -12.27
N THR A 224 10.59 8.67 -11.79
CA THR A 224 9.69 7.54 -11.98
C THR A 224 8.62 7.91 -13.01
N SER A 225 8.03 6.93 -13.66
CA SER A 225 6.99 7.17 -14.67
C SER A 225 5.88 6.14 -14.56
N CYS A 226 4.66 6.56 -14.88
CA CYS A 226 3.49 5.70 -15.00
C CYS A 226 2.66 6.09 -16.22
N THR A 227 2.00 5.11 -16.84
CA THR A 227 1.06 5.32 -17.95
C THR A 227 -0.36 4.97 -17.52
N VAL A 228 -1.34 5.74 -17.94
CA VAL A 228 -2.77 5.47 -17.75
C VAL A 228 -3.46 5.54 -19.11
N ALA A 229 -4.25 4.53 -19.46
CA ALA A 229 -5.13 4.54 -20.62
C ALA A 229 -6.58 4.88 -20.21
N VAL A 230 -7.29 5.61 -21.06
CA VAL A 230 -8.67 6.01 -20.85
C VAL A 230 -9.53 5.43 -21.98
N MET A 231 -10.49 4.61 -21.63
CA MET A 231 -11.50 4.07 -22.54
C MET A 231 -12.84 4.76 -22.27
N VAL A 232 -13.59 5.05 -23.32
CA VAL A 232 -14.93 5.61 -23.19
C VAL A 232 -15.89 4.68 -23.92
N THR A 233 -16.88 4.16 -23.21
CA THR A 233 -17.88 3.25 -23.78
C THR A 233 -19.20 4.00 -23.97
N THR A 234 -19.72 4.00 -25.19
CA THR A 234 -21.10 4.41 -25.49
C THR A 234 -22.01 3.19 -25.35
N PRO A 235 -23.10 3.22 -24.56
CA PRO A 235 -24.00 2.08 -24.42
C PRO A 235 -24.68 1.78 -25.77
N THR A 236 -24.44 0.60 -26.35
CA THR A 236 -25.14 0.15 -27.56
C THR A 236 -26.41 -0.61 -27.17
N THR A 237 -27.58 -0.03 -27.43
CA THR A 237 -28.90 -0.67 -27.29
C THR A 237 -29.09 -1.76 -28.35
N THR A 238 -28.95 -3.04 -27.99
CA THR A 238 -29.31 -4.16 -28.86
C THR A 238 -30.79 -4.54 -28.69
N ASN A 239 -31.68 -3.99 -29.52
CA ASN A 239 -33.05 -4.48 -29.65
C ASN A 239 -33.20 -5.41 -30.85
N ASN A 240 -33.24 -6.72 -30.59
CA ASN A 240 -33.77 -7.73 -31.49
C ASN A 240 -35.23 -8.01 -31.13
N THR A 241 -36.20 -7.38 -31.82
CA THR A 241 -37.48 -8.03 -32.19
C THR A 241 -38.28 -7.18 -33.19
N ILE A 242 -38.88 -7.89 -34.14
CA ILE A 242 -39.69 -7.43 -35.28
C ILE A 242 -41.09 -7.04 -34.82
N SER A 243 -41.60 -5.86 -35.22
CA SER A 243 -42.99 -5.69 -35.76
C SER A 243 -43.38 -4.22 -36.03
N SER A 244 -43.57 -3.93 -37.32
CA SER A 244 -44.66 -3.18 -37.97
C SER A 244 -45.28 -1.88 -37.41
N SER A 245 -45.25 -0.89 -38.31
CA SER A 245 -46.36 0.00 -38.77
C SER A 245 -46.66 1.35 -38.09
N SER A 246 -46.84 2.32 -39.01
CA SER A 246 -47.71 3.52 -39.00
C SER A 246 -47.28 4.81 -38.28
N SER A 247 -46.67 5.70 -39.09
CA SER A 247 -47.20 7.01 -39.51
C SER A 247 -47.34 8.19 -38.51
N SER A 248 -46.63 9.28 -38.90
CA SER A 248 -47.01 10.71 -38.91
C SER A 248 -46.90 11.61 -37.66
N SER A 249 -46.14 12.70 -37.87
CA SER A 249 -46.43 14.11 -37.53
C SER A 249 -45.80 14.74 -36.27
N ASN A 250 -44.78 15.58 -36.54
CA ASN A 250 -44.41 16.87 -35.92
C ASN A 250 -44.87 17.18 -34.49
N LYS A 251 -43.90 17.42 -33.61
CA LYS A 251 -43.67 18.72 -32.95
C LYS A 251 -42.34 18.73 -32.20
N ASN A 252 -41.69 19.89 -32.23
CA ASN A 252 -40.47 20.25 -31.52
C ASN A 252 -40.68 20.14 -30.00
N ASP A 253 -39.69 19.61 -29.29
CA ASP A 253 -39.26 20.07 -27.98
C ASP A 253 -37.77 19.69 -27.83
N ASP A 254 -36.95 20.69 -27.51
CA ASP A 254 -35.54 20.53 -27.13
C ASP A 254 -35.50 19.79 -25.79
N ASP A 255 -35.13 18.50 -25.82
CA ASP A 255 -34.70 17.76 -24.63
C ASP A 255 -33.40 17.03 -24.98
N ASP A 256 -32.29 17.74 -24.75
CA ASP A 256 -30.92 17.26 -24.91
C ASP A 256 -30.64 16.24 -23.79
N THR A 257 -31.20 15.04 -23.94
CA THR A 257 -30.87 13.88 -23.10
C THR A 257 -29.46 13.44 -23.44
N GLN A 258 -28.46 14.08 -22.82
CA GLN A 258 -27.06 13.68 -22.91
C GLN A 258 -26.93 12.25 -22.38
N GLU A 259 -26.76 11.27 -23.28
CA GLU A 259 -26.31 9.92 -22.92
C GLU A 259 -24.96 10.04 -22.19
N GLU A 260 -24.94 9.77 -20.87
CA GLU A 260 -23.70 9.79 -20.08
C GLU A 260 -22.71 8.73 -20.57
N SER A 261 -21.70 9.17 -21.32
CA SER A 261 -20.57 8.32 -21.71
C SER A 261 -19.74 7.92 -20.47
N ILE A 262 -19.57 6.63 -20.22
CA ILE A 262 -18.82 6.13 -19.06
C ILE A 262 -17.34 5.98 -19.43
N ALA A 263 -16.47 6.71 -18.73
CA ALA A 263 -15.01 6.63 -18.90
C ALA A 263 -14.38 5.64 -17.90
N CYS A 264 -13.59 4.69 -18.40
CA CYS A 264 -12.81 3.72 -17.61
C CYS A 264 -11.32 4.07 -17.69
N TYR A 265 -10.63 4.10 -16.54
CA TYR A 265 -9.21 4.42 -16.42
C TYR A 265 -8.39 3.18 -16.10
N LEU A 266 -7.44 2.84 -16.97
CA LEU A 266 -6.59 1.66 -16.83
C LEU A 266 -5.16 2.08 -16.50
N VAL A 267 -4.73 1.80 -15.28
CA VAL A 267 -3.37 2.08 -14.82
C VAL A 267 -2.42 1.00 -15.33
N ASP A 268 -1.26 1.44 -15.82
CA ASP A 268 -0.24 0.64 -16.47
C ASP A 268 -0.82 -0.32 -17.52
N PRO A 269 -1.32 0.23 -18.64
CA PRO A 269 -2.05 -0.53 -19.64
C PRO A 269 -1.15 -1.51 -20.40
N VAL A 270 -1.73 -2.64 -20.80
CA VAL A 270 -1.09 -3.51 -21.80
C VAL A 270 -1.25 -2.93 -23.21
N GLU A 271 -0.51 -3.48 -24.17
CA GLU A 271 -0.55 -3.06 -25.58
C GLU A 271 -1.99 -3.08 -26.13
N GLU A 272 -2.73 -4.16 -25.89
CA GLU A 272 -4.12 -4.30 -26.36
C GLU A 272 -5.05 -3.21 -25.80
N GLU A 273 -4.89 -2.86 -24.53
CA GLU A 273 -5.64 -1.79 -23.86
C GLU A 273 -5.28 -0.42 -24.44
N THR A 274 -4.00 -0.22 -24.76
CA THR A 274 -3.50 1.02 -25.37
C THR A 274 -4.05 1.21 -26.79
N LEU A 275 -4.19 0.12 -27.55
CA LEU A 275 -4.78 0.13 -28.89
C LEU A 275 -6.29 0.38 -28.90
N LYS A 276 -6.99 -0.05 -27.84
CA LYS A 276 -8.45 0.13 -27.67
C LYS A 276 -8.83 1.45 -27.01
N ALA A 277 -7.87 2.14 -26.38
CA ALA A 277 -8.12 3.37 -25.64
C ALA A 277 -8.41 4.56 -26.55
N GLN A 278 -9.28 5.46 -26.08
CA GLN A 278 -9.51 6.76 -26.71
C GLN A 278 -8.29 7.67 -26.57
N ALA A 279 -7.61 7.56 -25.43
CA ALA A 279 -6.39 8.28 -25.14
C ALA A 279 -5.57 7.55 -24.08
N TYR A 280 -4.27 7.82 -24.06
CA TYR A 280 -3.40 7.39 -22.97
C TYR A 280 -2.41 8.50 -22.63
N ILE A 281 -2.02 8.55 -21.36
CA ILE A 281 -1.12 9.54 -20.80
C ILE A 281 0.04 8.79 -20.15
N CYS A 282 1.27 9.12 -20.54
CA CYS A 282 2.49 8.76 -19.83
C CYS A 282 2.97 10.00 -19.08
N LEU A 283 3.15 9.88 -17.77
CA LEU A 283 3.63 10.95 -16.91
C LEU A 283 4.90 10.47 -16.21
N ALA A 284 5.92 11.31 -16.23
CA ALA A 284 7.11 11.12 -15.41
C ALA A 284 7.23 12.24 -14.38
N MET A 285 7.70 11.90 -13.19
CA MET A 285 7.87 12.85 -12.11
C MET A 285 9.02 12.48 -11.19
N THR A 286 9.48 13.48 -10.45
CA THR A 286 10.37 13.37 -9.30
C THR A 286 9.53 13.13 -8.04
N PRO A 287 9.54 11.91 -7.46
CA PRO A 287 8.64 11.59 -6.35
C PRO A 287 8.88 12.45 -5.11
N ASN A 288 10.13 12.83 -4.82
CA ASN A 288 10.46 13.60 -3.62
C ASN A 288 10.08 15.07 -3.77
N HIS A 289 10.30 15.64 -4.96
CA HIS A 289 9.96 17.03 -5.25
C HIS A 289 8.51 17.22 -5.74
N LYS A 290 7.78 16.13 -5.96
CA LYS A 290 6.43 16.11 -6.54
C LYS A 290 6.33 16.85 -7.88
N GLU A 291 7.43 16.98 -8.62
CA GLU A 291 7.50 17.78 -9.85
C GLU A 291 7.35 16.89 -11.08
N VAL A 292 6.43 17.26 -11.98
CA VAL A 292 6.24 16.53 -13.24
C VAL A 292 7.33 16.94 -14.22
N THR A 293 8.17 15.98 -14.62
CA THR A 293 9.25 16.21 -15.59
C THR A 293 8.82 15.94 -17.02
N LEU A 294 7.80 15.10 -17.21
CA LEU A 294 7.23 14.81 -18.52
C LEU A 294 5.72 14.61 -18.43
N TRP A 295 4.99 15.28 -19.32
CA TRP A 295 3.61 14.97 -19.66
C TRP A 295 3.52 14.59 -21.15
N SER A 296 3.16 13.34 -21.42
CA SER A 296 2.99 12.82 -22.77
C SER A 296 1.58 12.26 -22.95
N GLN A 297 0.72 12.99 -23.66
CA GLN A 297 -0.63 12.54 -23.99
C GLN A 297 -0.73 12.15 -25.48
N SER A 298 -1.36 11.01 -25.73
CA SER A 298 -1.84 10.62 -27.05
C SER A 298 -3.36 10.45 -27.01
N GLY A 299 -4.06 10.88 -28.05
CA GLY A 299 -5.53 10.89 -28.10
C GLY A 299 -6.17 12.15 -27.51
N ARG A 300 -7.51 12.17 -27.50
CA ARG A 300 -8.32 13.33 -27.07
C ARG A 300 -9.06 13.03 -25.77
N LEU A 301 -8.91 13.90 -24.79
CA LEU A 301 -9.57 13.82 -23.49
C LEU A 301 -10.25 15.15 -23.14
N SER A 302 -11.35 15.07 -22.40
CA SER A 302 -11.89 16.22 -21.68
C SER A 302 -10.93 16.64 -20.55
N ALA A 303 -11.03 17.89 -20.10
CA ALA A 303 -10.20 18.39 -19.01
C ALA A 303 -10.39 17.59 -17.70
N SER A 304 -11.61 17.12 -17.42
CA SER A 304 -11.92 16.27 -16.26
C SER A 304 -11.19 14.92 -16.35
N ASN A 305 -11.28 14.23 -17.49
CA ASN A 305 -10.68 12.92 -17.68
C ASN A 305 -9.15 13.00 -17.70
N ALA A 306 -8.59 14.07 -18.28
CA ALA A 306 -7.15 14.31 -18.24
C ALA A 306 -6.64 14.55 -16.81
N SER A 307 -7.38 15.31 -15.99
CA SER A 307 -7.03 15.57 -14.59
C SER A 307 -7.10 14.31 -13.73
N GLN A 308 -8.12 13.48 -13.93
CA GLN A 308 -8.24 12.20 -13.21
C GLN A 308 -7.12 11.23 -13.61
N ALA A 309 -6.83 11.10 -14.90
CA ALA A 309 -5.71 10.27 -15.38
C ALA A 309 -4.36 10.77 -14.87
N MET A 310 -4.15 12.09 -14.76
CA MET A 310 -2.96 12.68 -14.15
C MET A 310 -2.77 12.25 -12.70
N ASN A 311 -3.83 12.30 -11.89
CA ASN A 311 -3.76 11.89 -10.49
C ASN A 311 -3.42 10.39 -10.35
N LEU A 312 -4.04 9.54 -11.18
CA LEU A 312 -3.73 8.12 -11.20
C LEU A 312 -2.26 7.86 -11.61
N CYS A 313 -1.76 8.58 -12.62
CA CYS A 313 -0.36 8.50 -13.00
C CYS A 313 0.60 8.91 -11.87
N ARG A 314 0.32 10.02 -11.17
CA ARG A 314 1.13 10.48 -10.03
C ARG A 314 1.18 9.43 -8.94
N GLU A 315 0.05 8.82 -8.65
CA GLU A 315 -0.06 7.82 -7.59
C GLU A 315 0.60 6.50 -7.98
N GLY A 316 0.59 6.13 -9.27
CA GLY A 316 1.38 5.02 -9.82
C GLY A 316 2.88 5.26 -9.69
N CYS A 317 3.36 6.46 -10.01
CA CYS A 317 4.77 6.88 -9.84
C CYS A 317 5.25 6.76 -8.39
N ARG A 318 4.44 7.24 -7.44
CA ARG A 318 4.73 7.17 -5.99
C ARG A 318 4.69 5.75 -5.46
N THR A 319 3.96 4.87 -6.12
CA THR A 319 3.73 3.53 -5.62
C THR A 319 4.84 2.55 -6.03
N TYR A 320 5.59 2.81 -7.12
CA TYR A 320 6.84 2.10 -7.45
C TYR A 320 7.96 2.21 -6.40
N HIS A 321 7.70 2.94 -5.31
CA HIS A 321 8.66 3.39 -4.31
C HIS A 321 8.51 2.76 -2.90
N LYS A 322 7.42 2.01 -2.66
CA LYS A 322 7.01 1.52 -1.32
C LYS A 322 7.91 0.42 -0.73
N LEU A 323 8.45 0.63 0.48
CA LEU A 323 9.14 -0.40 1.31
C LEU A 323 8.73 -0.43 2.80
N ASN A 324 8.40 -1.63 3.31
CA ASN A 324 8.57 -2.30 4.63
C ASN A 324 8.63 -1.60 6.00
N TRP A 325 8.39 -0.30 6.13
CA TRP A 325 8.63 0.42 7.39
C TRP A 325 7.85 -0.09 8.62
N GLN A 326 6.65 -0.65 8.41
CA GLN A 326 5.78 -1.15 9.48
C GLN A 326 6.43 -2.27 10.28
N SER A 327 7.05 -3.24 9.60
CA SER A 327 7.73 -4.35 10.27
C SER A 327 8.97 -3.90 11.05
N VAL A 328 9.68 -2.87 10.55
CA VAL A 328 10.82 -2.29 11.27
C VAL A 328 10.36 -1.64 12.57
N ALA A 329 9.27 -0.86 12.51
CA ALA A 329 8.66 -0.28 13.70
C ALA A 329 8.20 -1.36 14.69
N PHE A 330 7.55 -2.41 14.21
CA PHE A 330 7.09 -3.53 15.05
C PHE A 330 8.25 -4.16 15.86
N PHE A 331 9.35 -4.51 15.20
CA PHE A 331 10.52 -5.10 15.88
C PHE A 331 11.15 -4.16 16.91
N TYR A 332 11.20 -2.85 16.61
CA TYR A 332 11.66 -1.87 17.58
C TYR A 332 10.78 -1.86 18.84
N PHE A 333 9.45 -1.89 18.68
CA PHE A 333 8.54 -1.95 19.83
C PHE A 333 8.66 -3.28 20.59
N ALA A 334 8.81 -4.41 19.89
CA ALA A 334 9.08 -5.70 20.52
C ALA A 334 10.36 -5.69 21.36
N TYR A 335 11.42 -5.04 20.84
CA TYR A 335 12.68 -4.84 21.56
C TYR A 335 12.48 -3.95 22.79
N ARG A 336 11.76 -2.83 22.65
CA ARG A 336 11.53 -1.91 23.76
C ARG A 336 10.79 -2.56 24.93
N VAL A 337 9.74 -3.33 24.64
CA VAL A 337 8.97 -4.00 25.69
C VAL A 337 9.69 -5.24 26.23
N GLN A 338 10.84 -5.62 25.66
CA GLN A 338 11.56 -6.85 26.00
C GLN A 338 10.68 -8.09 25.78
N GLN A 339 10.04 -8.16 24.61
CA GLN A 339 9.16 -9.26 24.24
C GLN A 339 9.89 -10.61 24.40
N PRO A 340 9.41 -11.52 25.26
CA PRO A 340 10.01 -12.83 25.44
C PRO A 340 9.72 -13.74 24.25
N GLY A 341 10.51 -14.81 24.13
CA GLY A 341 10.38 -15.79 23.05
C GLY A 341 11.02 -15.33 21.74
N HIS A 342 10.69 -16.04 20.66
CA HIS A 342 11.17 -15.74 19.31
C HIS A 342 10.13 -14.92 18.55
N VAL A 343 10.57 -13.82 17.92
CA VAL A 343 9.74 -12.96 17.06
C VAL A 343 10.21 -13.14 15.63
N THR A 344 9.37 -13.79 14.81
CA THR A 344 9.71 -14.11 13.41
C THR A 344 8.81 -13.33 12.47
N ARG A 345 9.42 -12.54 11.58
CA ARG A 345 8.69 -11.91 10.48
C ARG A 345 8.56 -12.90 9.32
N ILE A 346 7.33 -13.25 8.96
CA ILE A 346 7.05 -14.05 7.77
C ILE A 346 6.85 -13.12 6.57
N VAL A 347 7.63 -13.32 5.51
CA VAL A 347 7.54 -12.56 4.26
C VAL A 347 7.25 -13.52 3.12
N SER A 348 6.03 -13.46 2.60
CA SER A 348 5.58 -14.32 1.50
C SER A 348 5.83 -13.70 0.14
N GLY A 349 6.04 -14.55 -0.87
CA GLY A 349 6.15 -14.15 -2.28
C GLY A 349 7.50 -13.55 -2.69
N CYS A 350 8.58 -13.92 -2.01
CA CYS A 350 9.93 -13.51 -2.40
C CYS A 350 10.53 -14.47 -3.43
N THR A 351 11.13 -13.92 -4.48
CA THR A 351 12.12 -14.64 -5.31
C THR A 351 13.39 -14.88 -4.49
N PRO A 352 14.27 -15.84 -4.86
CA PRO A 352 15.52 -16.10 -4.13
C PRO A 352 16.39 -14.85 -3.89
N GLU A 353 16.35 -13.90 -4.83
CA GLU A 353 17.12 -12.65 -4.77
C GLU A 353 16.45 -11.56 -3.92
N SER A 354 15.11 -11.50 -3.94
CA SER A 354 14.36 -10.63 -3.02
C SER A 354 14.48 -11.13 -1.58
N ALA A 355 14.50 -12.46 -1.38
CA ALA A 355 14.77 -13.08 -0.09
C ALA A 355 16.13 -12.65 0.46
N GLU A 356 17.18 -12.64 -0.38
CA GLU A 356 18.51 -12.17 0.02
C GLU A 356 18.51 -10.67 0.38
N THR A 357 17.73 -9.84 -0.33
CA THR A 357 17.60 -8.41 -0.02
C THR A 357 16.87 -8.18 1.30
N GLN A 358 15.78 -8.91 1.55
CA GLN A 358 15.08 -8.87 2.84
C GLN A 358 15.97 -9.37 3.98
N GLN A 359 16.75 -10.42 3.75
CA GLN A 359 17.70 -10.94 4.72
C GLN A 359 18.77 -9.90 5.06
N LYS A 360 19.41 -9.27 4.06
CA LYS A 360 20.38 -8.19 4.28
C LYS A 360 19.80 -7.02 5.06
N LEU A 361 18.54 -6.66 4.78
CA LEU A 361 17.85 -5.58 5.49
C LEU A 361 17.58 -5.97 6.95
N HIS A 362 17.13 -7.21 7.19
CA HIS A 362 16.93 -7.77 8.52
C HIS A 362 18.24 -7.82 9.31
N ASP A 363 19.31 -8.34 8.72
CA ASP A 363 20.63 -8.45 9.34
C ASP A 363 21.21 -7.07 9.68
N LYS A 364 20.90 -6.05 8.87
CA LYS A 364 21.35 -4.69 9.10
C LYS A 364 20.55 -3.96 10.18
N LEU A 365 19.21 -4.01 10.12
CA LEU A 365 18.35 -3.13 10.92
C LEU A 365 17.75 -3.81 12.16
N ILE A 366 17.49 -5.12 12.07
CA ILE A 366 16.69 -5.85 13.07
C ILE A 366 17.55 -6.78 13.92
N ALA A 367 18.42 -7.57 13.29
CA ALA A 367 19.30 -8.50 13.99
C ALA A 367 20.14 -7.81 15.08
N PRO A 368 20.65 -6.57 14.93
CA PRO A 368 21.39 -5.91 16.01
C PRO A 368 20.55 -5.59 17.26
N LEU A 369 19.22 -5.51 17.15
CA LEU A 369 18.34 -5.24 18.29
C LEU A 369 18.22 -6.47 19.22
N SER A 370 18.04 -7.66 18.65
CA SER A 370 18.05 -8.92 19.40
C SER A 370 18.44 -10.11 18.51
N PRO A 371 19.75 -10.43 18.40
CA PRO A 371 20.25 -11.41 17.43
C PRO A 371 19.71 -12.83 17.62
N THR A 372 19.35 -13.20 18.85
CA THR A 372 18.90 -14.56 19.19
C THR A 372 17.39 -14.72 19.16
N GLN A 373 16.63 -13.62 19.21
CA GLN A 373 15.17 -13.67 19.29
C GLN A 373 14.50 -13.22 17.99
N PHE A 374 15.11 -12.34 17.20
CA PHE A 374 14.45 -11.74 16.03
C PHE A 374 14.88 -12.40 14.72
N HIS A 375 13.90 -12.98 14.04
CA HIS A 375 14.13 -13.83 12.86
C HIS A 375 13.34 -13.34 11.66
N LEU A 376 13.81 -13.71 10.47
CA LEU A 376 13.12 -13.55 9.21
C LEU A 376 12.83 -14.94 8.63
N HIS A 377 11.59 -15.17 8.23
CA HIS A 377 11.19 -16.36 7.48
C HIS A 377 10.63 -15.94 6.13
N VAL A 378 11.14 -16.54 5.06
CA VAL A 378 10.74 -16.19 3.70
C VAL A 378 10.02 -17.37 3.07
N THR A 379 8.88 -17.10 2.43
CA THR A 379 8.04 -18.14 1.81
C THR A 379 7.78 -17.86 0.33
N PRO A 380 7.40 -18.89 -0.44
CA PRO A 380 6.83 -18.72 -1.78
C PRO A 380 5.57 -17.84 -1.78
N ASP A 381 5.09 -17.47 -2.97
CA ASP A 381 3.82 -16.77 -3.14
C ASP A 381 2.68 -17.78 -3.21
N PHE A 382 1.73 -17.67 -2.29
CA PHE A 382 0.54 -18.52 -2.24
C PHE A 382 -0.71 -17.82 -2.80
N GLY A 383 -0.60 -16.53 -3.15
CA GLY A 383 -1.68 -15.67 -3.64
C GLY A 383 -2.03 -15.81 -5.13
N HIS A 384 -1.72 -16.95 -5.78
CA HIS A 384 -1.65 -17.25 -7.23
C HIS A 384 -2.55 -16.42 -8.20
N GLY A 385 -2.33 -15.12 -8.34
CA GLY A 385 -3.11 -14.25 -9.23
C GLY A 385 -3.22 -12.77 -8.83
N GLY A 386 -2.91 -12.41 -7.58
CA GLY A 386 -3.07 -11.03 -7.09
C GLY A 386 -4.53 -10.61 -6.89
N GLY A 387 -4.75 -9.46 -6.25
CA GLY A 387 -6.08 -9.01 -5.81
C GLY A 387 -6.38 -9.35 -4.34
N ASP A 388 -7.63 -9.66 -4.01
CA ASP A 388 -8.04 -10.03 -2.64
C ASP A 388 -7.47 -11.39 -2.18
N GLN A 389 -6.99 -12.20 -3.13
CA GLN A 389 -6.26 -13.45 -2.87
C GLN A 389 -4.91 -13.24 -2.14
N LYS A 390 -4.44 -11.98 -2.02
CA LYS A 390 -3.28 -11.61 -1.20
C LYS A 390 -3.41 -12.05 0.26
N TYR A 391 -4.64 -12.18 0.77
CA TYR A 391 -4.89 -12.62 2.14
C TYR A 391 -4.64 -14.13 2.35
N TRP A 392 -4.41 -14.91 1.28
CA TRP A 392 -3.90 -16.29 1.40
C TRP A 392 -2.48 -16.35 1.96
N ASN A 393 -1.67 -15.31 1.75
CA ASN A 393 -0.27 -15.35 2.17
C ASN A 393 -0.07 -15.45 3.69
N LYS A 394 -1.03 -14.98 4.50
CA LYS A 394 -0.96 -15.10 5.96
C LYS A 394 -1.10 -16.56 6.44
N PRO A 395 -2.21 -17.27 6.19
CA PRO A 395 -2.35 -18.66 6.62
C PRO A 395 -1.30 -19.58 5.98
N TYR A 396 -1.08 -19.48 4.67
CA TYR A 396 -0.09 -20.32 3.99
C TYR A 396 1.36 -20.01 4.43
N GLY A 397 1.68 -18.74 4.69
CA GLY A 397 3.00 -18.35 5.21
C GLY A 397 3.26 -18.90 6.61
N ILE A 398 2.23 -18.93 7.47
CA ILE A 398 2.30 -19.55 8.79
C ILE A 398 2.49 -21.06 8.66
N GLN A 399 1.72 -21.74 7.82
CA GLN A 399 1.88 -23.18 7.58
C GLN A 399 3.32 -23.49 7.13
N HIS A 400 3.83 -22.76 6.14
CA HIS A 400 5.18 -22.93 5.63
C HIS A 400 6.25 -22.73 6.70
N PHE A 401 6.06 -21.76 7.61
CA PHE A 401 6.93 -21.58 8.77
C PHE A 401 6.90 -22.78 9.72
N MET A 402 5.71 -23.26 10.07
CA MET A 402 5.55 -24.39 10.99
C MET A 402 6.14 -25.68 10.41
N GLU A 403 5.94 -25.94 9.13
CA GLU A 403 6.48 -27.13 8.46
C GLU A 403 8.01 -27.06 8.29
N SER A 404 8.53 -25.89 7.91
CA SER A 404 9.96 -25.71 7.66
C SER A 404 10.80 -25.63 8.93
N ASN A 405 10.27 -24.98 9.98
CA ASN A 405 11.05 -24.59 11.16
C ASN A 405 10.68 -25.38 12.41
N LEU A 406 9.46 -25.89 12.51
CA LEU A 406 8.98 -26.63 13.69
C LEU A 406 8.76 -28.14 13.41
N GLY A 407 8.89 -28.57 12.15
CA GLY A 407 8.85 -29.99 11.77
C GLY A 407 7.44 -30.60 11.67
N TYR A 408 6.40 -29.78 11.58
CA TYR A 408 5.05 -30.24 11.31
C TYR A 408 4.91 -30.76 9.87
N SER A 409 4.06 -31.77 9.66
CA SER A 409 3.65 -32.26 8.34
C SER A 409 2.35 -33.05 8.45
N SER A 410 1.73 -33.42 7.34
CA SER A 410 0.56 -34.31 7.30
C SER A 410 0.80 -35.68 7.93
N ASP A 411 2.07 -36.13 7.97
CA ASP A 411 2.47 -37.46 8.41
C ASP A 411 3.08 -37.45 9.82
N THR A 412 3.20 -36.28 10.45
CA THR A 412 3.80 -36.13 11.78
C THR A 412 2.73 -36.06 12.87
N ASP A 413 2.63 -37.11 13.70
CA ASP A 413 1.62 -37.17 14.79
C ASP A 413 1.92 -36.22 15.97
N SER A 414 3.19 -35.89 16.21
CA SER A 414 3.63 -35.01 17.29
C SER A 414 5.03 -34.44 17.02
N THR A 415 5.28 -33.21 17.45
CA THR A 415 6.60 -32.57 17.41
C THR A 415 7.08 -32.21 18.81
N SER A 416 8.37 -31.89 18.98
CA SER A 416 8.89 -31.34 20.24
C SER A 416 8.36 -29.93 20.55
N HIS A 417 7.68 -29.31 19.59
CA HIS A 417 7.15 -27.96 19.68
C HIS A 417 5.64 -27.94 19.99
N ASP A 418 5.00 -29.10 20.19
CA ASP A 418 3.55 -29.18 20.40
C ASP A 418 3.04 -28.28 21.53
N ASP A 419 3.83 -28.14 22.60
CA ASP A 419 3.49 -27.35 23.78
C ASP A 419 3.92 -25.87 23.67
N ASP A 420 4.65 -25.47 22.61
CA ASP A 420 5.05 -24.08 22.41
C ASP A 420 3.80 -23.22 22.11
N VAL A 421 3.77 -21.99 22.61
CA VAL A 421 2.66 -21.06 22.34
C VAL A 421 3.00 -20.15 21.16
N MET A 422 2.16 -20.20 20.13
CA MET A 422 2.27 -19.34 18.96
C MET A 422 1.37 -18.12 19.09
N ILE A 423 1.94 -16.95 18.81
CA ILE A 423 1.23 -15.67 18.84
C ILE A 423 1.34 -15.02 17.46
N ILE A 424 0.21 -14.83 16.78
CA ILE A 424 0.15 -14.22 15.45
C ILE A 424 -0.28 -12.76 15.59
N LEU A 425 0.53 -11.84 15.07
CA LEU A 425 0.34 -10.39 15.10
C LEU A 425 0.48 -9.79 13.70
N ASP A 426 -0.18 -8.65 13.47
CA ASP A 426 -0.03 -7.90 12.22
C ASP A 426 1.14 -6.89 12.31
N PRO A 427 1.83 -6.59 11.19
CA PRO A 427 2.99 -5.69 11.20
C PRO A 427 2.66 -4.22 11.45
N ASP A 428 1.39 -3.83 11.39
CA ASP A 428 0.90 -2.49 11.72
C ASP A 428 0.41 -2.37 13.17
N MET A 429 0.90 -3.24 14.04
CA MET A 429 0.70 -3.20 15.48
C MET A 429 1.94 -2.66 16.22
N MET A 430 1.70 -1.98 17.33
CA MET A 430 2.73 -1.48 18.25
C MET A 430 2.56 -2.18 19.59
N LEU A 431 3.56 -2.96 20.00
CA LEU A 431 3.58 -3.60 21.32
C LEU A 431 3.79 -2.54 22.41
N LEU A 432 2.89 -2.53 23.39
CA LEU A 432 2.96 -1.65 24.55
C LEU A 432 3.51 -2.38 25.78
N LYS A 433 3.23 -3.68 25.90
CA LYS A 433 3.79 -4.55 26.94
C LYS A 433 4.00 -5.95 26.38
N PRO A 434 4.85 -6.78 27.02
CA PRO A 434 5.05 -8.16 26.60
C PRO A 434 3.74 -8.94 26.56
N ILE A 435 3.55 -9.70 25.49
CA ILE A 435 2.49 -10.71 25.39
C ILE A 435 3.07 -12.10 25.66
N THR A 436 2.42 -12.87 26.51
CA THR A 436 2.87 -14.19 26.99
C THR A 436 1.72 -15.19 26.88
N ASP A 437 1.91 -16.38 27.42
CA ASP A 437 0.92 -17.46 27.52
C ASP A 437 0.04 -17.38 28.78
N ASP A 438 0.50 -16.69 29.82
CA ASP A 438 -0.19 -16.54 31.11
C ASP A 438 -0.91 -15.18 31.23
N PHE A 439 -2.23 -15.22 31.40
CA PHE A 439 -3.11 -14.07 31.60
C PHE A 439 -3.75 -14.05 32.99
N SER A 440 -3.16 -14.71 33.99
CA SER A 440 -3.65 -14.69 35.37
C SER A 440 -3.70 -13.27 35.95
N ASP A 441 -2.78 -12.40 35.52
CA ASP A 441 -2.68 -10.99 35.95
C ASP A 441 -3.41 -10.01 35.00
N TYR A 442 -4.18 -10.50 34.03
CA TYR A 442 -4.88 -9.64 33.08
C TYR A 442 -6.09 -8.95 33.73
N VAL A 443 -6.08 -7.62 33.71
CA VAL A 443 -7.08 -6.75 34.36
C VAL A 443 -8.15 -6.25 33.38
N GLY A 444 -7.98 -6.46 32.08
CA GLY A 444 -8.94 -5.99 31.07
C GLY A 444 -10.20 -6.85 30.96
N ARG A 445 -11.17 -6.40 30.15
CA ARG A 445 -12.44 -7.11 29.97
C ARG A 445 -12.31 -8.33 29.07
N TRP A 446 -12.91 -9.44 29.50
CA TRP A 446 -13.17 -10.62 28.69
C TRP A 446 -14.54 -10.53 28.03
N SER A 447 -14.67 -11.18 26.88
CA SER A 447 -15.92 -11.27 26.12
C SER A 447 -16.76 -12.47 26.53
N ASN A 448 -16.14 -13.47 27.15
CA ASN A 448 -16.76 -14.73 27.59
C ASN A 448 -16.15 -15.21 28.91
N ASP A 449 -16.89 -16.05 29.64
CA ASP A 449 -16.58 -16.47 31.01
C ASP A 449 -15.80 -17.80 31.08
N LEU A 450 -14.98 -18.10 30.06
CA LEU A 450 -14.18 -19.32 30.05
C LEU A 450 -13.20 -19.33 31.25
N PRO A 451 -13.15 -20.43 32.05
CA PRO A 451 -12.55 -20.41 33.38
C PRO A 451 -11.02 -20.44 33.39
N TYR A 452 -10.39 -20.77 32.26
CA TYR A 452 -8.94 -20.88 32.14
C TYR A 452 -8.30 -19.53 31.84
N VAL A 453 -7.08 -19.31 32.35
CA VAL A 453 -6.34 -18.03 32.22
C VAL A 453 -4.99 -18.20 31.52
N LYS A 454 -4.65 -19.42 31.12
CA LYS A 454 -3.44 -19.76 30.37
C LYS A 454 -3.79 -20.36 29.02
N VAL A 455 -3.00 -20.04 28.02
CA VAL A 455 -3.01 -20.73 26.73
C VAL A 455 -2.48 -22.14 26.95
N ASP A 456 -3.21 -23.14 26.47
CA ASP A 456 -2.93 -24.57 26.63
C ASP A 456 -3.70 -25.33 25.53
N HIS A 457 -3.45 -26.62 25.36
CA HIS A 457 -4.12 -27.43 24.34
C HIS A 457 -5.64 -27.39 24.52
N GLY A 458 -6.35 -27.12 23.41
CA GLY A 458 -7.80 -26.92 23.37
C GLY A 458 -8.27 -25.57 23.93
N LYS A 459 -7.36 -24.68 24.35
CA LYS A 459 -7.67 -23.44 25.07
C LYS A 459 -7.02 -22.22 24.40
N PRO A 460 -7.38 -21.90 23.14
CA PRO A 460 -6.81 -20.76 22.43
C PRO A 460 -7.40 -19.43 22.94
N PHE A 461 -6.67 -18.35 22.71
CA PHE A 461 -7.04 -16.98 23.07
C PHE A 461 -6.97 -16.08 21.84
N ALA A 462 -7.79 -15.05 21.79
CA ALA A 462 -7.66 -14.01 20.77
C ALA A 462 -8.26 -12.68 21.21
N GLN A 463 -7.95 -11.61 20.46
CA GLN A 463 -8.72 -10.38 20.54
C GLN A 463 -10.12 -10.59 19.94
N GLN A 464 -11.16 -10.08 20.59
CA GLN A 464 -12.50 -10.02 20.03
C GLN A 464 -12.58 -8.92 18.97
N TYR A 465 -13.03 -9.29 17.77
CA TYR A 465 -13.35 -8.34 16.71
C TYR A 465 -14.87 -8.10 16.61
N GLY A 466 -15.24 -6.91 16.13
CA GLY A 466 -16.62 -6.40 16.16
C GLY A 466 -17.61 -7.02 15.19
N TYR A 467 -17.27 -8.14 14.53
CA TYR A 467 -18.10 -8.75 13.49
C TYR A 467 -19.06 -9.85 14.01
N GLY A 468 -18.93 -10.25 15.29
CA GLY A 468 -19.87 -11.16 15.95
C GLY A 468 -20.04 -12.48 15.18
N ALA A 469 -21.28 -12.97 15.01
CA ALA A 469 -21.54 -14.21 14.28
C ALA A 469 -21.50 -14.08 12.74
N SER A 470 -21.07 -12.93 12.17
CA SER A 470 -21.05 -12.74 10.71
C SER A 470 -20.21 -13.80 9.99
N TRP A 471 -19.14 -14.29 10.63
CA TRP A 471 -18.29 -15.34 10.06
C TRP A 471 -19.06 -16.61 9.70
N LEU A 472 -20.14 -16.90 10.42
CA LEU A 472 -21.04 -18.02 10.17
C LEU A 472 -22.24 -17.59 9.31
N THR A 473 -22.91 -16.48 9.67
CA THR A 473 -24.16 -16.08 9.01
C THR A 473 -23.96 -15.56 7.59
N SER A 474 -22.78 -15.01 7.27
CA SER A 474 -22.43 -14.58 5.91
C SER A 474 -22.30 -15.75 4.92
N LEU A 475 -22.07 -16.98 5.40
CA LEU A 475 -22.02 -18.18 4.56
C LEU A 475 -23.41 -18.68 4.14
N LYS A 476 -24.50 -18.14 4.74
CA LYS A 476 -25.90 -18.44 4.41
C LYS A 476 -26.19 -19.96 4.41
N ASP A 477 -26.78 -20.46 3.33
CA ASP A 477 -27.10 -21.86 3.07
C ASP A 477 -25.91 -22.70 2.56
N LYS A 478 -24.78 -22.05 2.25
CA LYS A 478 -23.58 -22.68 1.67
C LYS A 478 -22.54 -23.13 2.70
N VAL A 479 -22.87 -23.11 4.00
CA VAL A 479 -21.95 -23.55 5.06
C VAL A 479 -21.48 -24.99 4.79
N VAL A 480 -22.39 -25.89 4.41
CA VAL A 480 -22.09 -27.30 4.10
C VAL A 480 -21.08 -27.43 2.96
N ASP A 481 -21.14 -26.56 1.95
CA ASP A 481 -20.21 -26.57 0.81
C ASP A 481 -18.79 -26.20 1.24
N VAL A 482 -18.66 -25.35 2.26
CA VAL A 482 -17.37 -24.91 2.81
C VAL A 482 -16.74 -26.00 3.68
N VAL A 483 -17.46 -26.43 4.72
CA VAL A 483 -16.90 -27.26 5.80
C VAL A 483 -17.20 -28.75 5.67
N GLY A 484 -18.07 -29.14 4.74
CA GLY A 484 -18.55 -30.51 4.59
C GLY A 484 -19.74 -30.87 5.50
N PRO A 485 -20.45 -31.97 5.19
CA PRO A 485 -21.70 -32.36 5.86
C PRO A 485 -21.52 -32.84 7.31
N ASP A 486 -20.32 -33.33 7.66
CA ASP A 486 -20.03 -33.89 8.98
C ASP A 486 -19.42 -32.85 9.95
N SER A 487 -19.28 -31.61 9.49
CA SER A 487 -18.62 -30.56 10.28
C SER A 487 -19.41 -30.17 11.53
N PRO A 488 -18.77 -30.07 12.70
CA PRO A 488 -19.39 -29.56 13.92
C PRO A 488 -19.96 -28.14 13.81
N VAL A 489 -19.49 -27.35 12.85
CA VAL A 489 -19.96 -25.97 12.61
C VAL A 489 -21.46 -25.93 12.35
N LEU A 490 -22.03 -26.97 11.73
CA LEU A 490 -23.47 -27.06 11.44
C LEU A 490 -24.35 -27.19 12.69
N GLN A 491 -23.76 -27.55 13.83
CA GLN A 491 -24.46 -27.70 15.10
C GLN A 491 -24.40 -26.42 15.97
N LEU A 492 -23.57 -25.44 15.58
CA LEU A 492 -23.41 -24.20 16.34
C LEU A 492 -24.63 -23.30 16.20
N ASN A 493 -25.09 -22.76 17.33
CA ASN A 493 -26.06 -21.68 17.31
C ASN A 493 -25.37 -20.31 17.14
N VAL A 494 -26.14 -19.30 16.71
CA VAL A 494 -25.63 -17.94 16.46
C VAL A 494 -25.02 -17.30 17.72
N THR A 495 -25.54 -17.62 18.90
CA THR A 495 -25.05 -17.10 20.18
C THR A 495 -23.65 -17.63 20.49
N GLU A 496 -23.43 -18.94 20.39
CA GLU A 496 -22.13 -19.58 20.54
C GLU A 496 -21.15 -19.08 19.48
N ALA A 497 -21.60 -18.97 18.24
CA ALA A 497 -20.81 -18.45 17.14
C ALA A 497 -20.33 -17.01 17.41
N SER A 498 -21.18 -16.17 17.98
CA SER A 498 -20.83 -14.79 18.34
C SER A 498 -19.97 -14.68 19.60
N LEU A 499 -19.98 -15.68 20.48
CA LEU A 499 -19.35 -15.59 21.80
C LEU A 499 -17.92 -16.12 21.81
N TYR A 500 -17.62 -17.14 20.99
CA TYR A 500 -16.36 -17.89 21.08
C TYR A 500 -15.46 -17.80 19.85
N TYR A 501 -15.98 -17.40 18.70
CA TYR A 501 -15.26 -17.48 17.43
C TYR A 501 -14.99 -16.16 16.68
N PRO A 502 -15.49 -14.95 17.04
CA PRO A 502 -15.07 -13.73 16.35
C PRO A 502 -13.66 -13.28 16.77
N ALA A 503 -12.68 -14.11 16.42
CA ALA A 503 -11.27 -13.95 16.77
C ALA A 503 -10.56 -13.07 15.73
N GLY A 504 -9.73 -12.15 16.22
CA GLY A 504 -8.75 -11.44 15.42
C GLY A 504 -7.41 -11.34 16.15
N PRO A 505 -6.36 -10.81 15.48
CA PRO A 505 -5.04 -10.70 16.08
C PRO A 505 -5.03 -9.79 17.33
N PRO A 506 -4.21 -10.09 18.37
CA PRO A 506 -3.36 -11.27 18.48
C PRO A 506 -4.16 -12.58 18.56
N TYR A 507 -3.76 -13.58 17.77
CA TYR A 507 -4.23 -14.96 17.90
C TYR A 507 -3.22 -15.75 18.71
N LEU A 508 -3.68 -16.56 19.68
CA LEU A 508 -2.82 -17.37 20.53
C LEU A 508 -3.36 -18.79 20.62
N ALA A 509 -2.51 -19.77 20.36
CA ALA A 509 -2.79 -21.18 20.61
C ALA A 509 -1.47 -21.94 20.81
N THR A 510 -1.54 -23.18 21.30
CA THR A 510 -0.38 -24.08 21.23
C THR A 510 -0.02 -24.32 19.76
N ALA A 511 1.25 -24.62 19.47
CA ALA A 511 1.70 -24.85 18.10
C ALA A 511 0.93 -26.01 17.45
N LYS A 512 0.59 -27.04 18.24
CA LYS A 512 -0.25 -28.14 17.77
C LYS A 512 -1.64 -27.68 17.32
N ASP A 513 -2.35 -26.93 18.17
CA ASP A 513 -3.69 -26.43 17.84
C ASP A 513 -3.62 -25.43 16.68
N MET A 514 -2.60 -24.56 16.66
CA MET A 514 -2.39 -23.58 15.61
C MET A 514 -2.16 -24.25 14.25
N TYR A 515 -1.38 -25.35 14.19
CA TYR A 515 -1.15 -26.09 12.95
C TYR A 515 -2.46 -26.66 12.40
N GLN A 516 -3.30 -27.22 13.29
CA GLN A 516 -4.62 -27.72 12.91
C GLN A 516 -5.51 -26.58 12.41
N ILE A 517 -5.57 -25.46 13.12
CA ILE A 517 -6.34 -24.28 12.71
C ILE A 517 -5.88 -23.83 11.33
N VAL A 518 -4.58 -23.64 11.13
CA VAL A 518 -3.99 -23.16 9.86
C VAL A 518 -4.28 -24.14 8.72
N THR A 519 -4.24 -25.45 8.96
CA THR A 519 -4.55 -26.47 7.95
C THR A 519 -5.98 -26.32 7.42
N TYR A 520 -6.97 -26.24 8.32
CA TYR A 520 -8.37 -26.03 7.91
C TYR A 520 -8.65 -24.60 7.44
N TRP A 521 -7.89 -23.63 7.95
CA TRP A 521 -7.98 -22.25 7.50
C TRP A 521 -7.65 -22.15 6.02
N ILE A 522 -6.56 -22.81 5.60
CA ILE A 522 -6.14 -22.91 4.20
C ILE A 522 -7.18 -23.66 3.35
N GLU A 523 -7.75 -24.73 3.88
CA GLU A 523 -8.77 -25.52 3.17
C GLU A 523 -10.06 -24.72 2.93
N PHE A 524 -10.55 -23.99 3.93
CA PHE A 524 -11.85 -23.32 3.88
C PHE A 524 -11.77 -21.93 3.23
N LEU A 525 -10.64 -21.23 3.36
CA LEU A 525 -10.51 -19.85 2.92
C LEU A 525 -10.84 -19.63 1.43
N PRO A 526 -10.38 -20.44 0.46
CA PRO A 526 -10.79 -20.28 -0.95
C PRO A 526 -12.31 -20.37 -1.14
N LYS A 527 -12.97 -21.35 -0.49
CA LYS A 527 -14.42 -21.57 -0.59
C LYS A 527 -15.21 -20.41 0.05
N ILE A 528 -14.75 -19.93 1.21
CA ILE A 528 -15.34 -18.78 1.88
C ILE A 528 -15.20 -17.53 1.01
N PHE A 529 -14.04 -17.34 0.39
CA PHE A 529 -13.77 -16.19 -0.46
C PHE A 529 -14.71 -16.14 -1.68
N GLU A 530 -15.06 -17.29 -2.28
CA GLU A 530 -16.06 -17.37 -3.35
C GLU A 530 -17.46 -16.91 -2.93
N ILE A 531 -17.82 -17.09 -1.65
CA ILE A 531 -19.14 -16.76 -1.11
C ILE A 531 -19.17 -15.33 -0.54
N PHE A 532 -18.07 -14.92 0.09
CA PHE A 532 -17.90 -13.66 0.79
C PHE A 532 -16.58 -13.00 0.35
N PRO A 533 -16.54 -12.36 -0.83
CA PRO A 533 -15.34 -11.74 -1.39
C PRO A 533 -15.10 -10.35 -0.77
N GLN A 534 -14.97 -10.30 0.56
CA GLN A 534 -14.71 -9.09 1.31
C GLN A 534 -13.35 -9.20 1.99
N PHE A 535 -12.77 -8.06 2.38
CA PHE A 535 -11.47 -8.02 3.05
C PHE A 535 -11.39 -8.84 4.36
N MET A 536 -12.52 -9.20 4.96
CA MET A 536 -12.62 -10.01 6.19
C MET A 536 -12.72 -11.53 5.95
N ALA A 537 -12.68 -11.99 4.69
CA ALA A 537 -12.79 -13.43 4.37
C ALA A 537 -11.71 -14.28 5.06
N GLU A 538 -10.50 -13.74 5.22
CA GLU A 538 -9.40 -14.39 5.93
C GLU A 538 -9.72 -14.64 7.40
N MET A 539 -10.20 -13.62 8.13
CA MET A 539 -10.62 -13.77 9.53
C MET A 539 -11.84 -14.68 9.68
N HIS A 540 -12.77 -14.66 8.72
CA HIS A 540 -13.89 -15.60 8.68
C HIS A 540 -13.36 -17.04 8.51
N GLY A 541 -12.38 -17.26 7.63
CA GLY A 541 -11.70 -18.54 7.46
C GLY A 541 -11.07 -19.07 8.74
N TYR A 542 -10.37 -18.20 9.50
CA TYR A 542 -9.81 -18.57 10.81
C TYR A 542 -10.91 -19.01 11.78
N SER A 543 -11.98 -18.21 11.88
CA SER A 543 -13.11 -18.46 12.78
C SER A 543 -13.82 -19.77 12.44
N THR A 544 -14.04 -20.03 11.14
CA THR A 544 -14.63 -21.27 10.64
C THR A 544 -13.75 -22.48 10.93
N ALA A 545 -12.43 -22.37 10.76
CA ALA A 545 -11.48 -23.43 11.06
C ALA A 545 -11.44 -23.77 12.56
N ALA A 546 -11.35 -22.75 13.42
CA ALA A 546 -11.40 -22.92 14.87
C ALA A 546 -12.72 -23.57 15.33
N ALA A 547 -13.85 -23.17 14.72
CA ALA A 547 -15.15 -23.76 14.99
C ALA A 547 -15.27 -25.22 14.53
N HIS A 548 -14.70 -25.56 13.37
CA HIS A 548 -14.65 -26.93 12.87
C HIS A 548 -13.88 -27.84 13.83
N LEU A 549 -12.79 -27.35 14.40
CA LEU A 549 -11.95 -28.06 15.37
C LEU A 549 -12.53 -28.07 16.80
N LYS A 550 -13.66 -27.40 17.04
CA LYS A 550 -14.24 -27.20 18.38
C LYS A 550 -13.23 -26.56 19.36
N LEU A 551 -12.53 -25.53 18.88
CA LEU A 551 -11.57 -24.75 19.65
C LEU A 551 -12.17 -23.38 20.02
N PRO A 552 -13.07 -23.31 21.03
CA PRO A 552 -13.67 -22.05 21.46
C PRO A 552 -12.59 -21.15 22.05
N HIS A 553 -12.45 -19.94 21.51
CA HIS A 553 -11.43 -19.02 21.99
C HIS A 553 -11.91 -18.29 23.26
N LYS A 554 -10.99 -18.13 24.21
CA LYS A 554 -11.13 -17.12 25.25
C LYS A 554 -10.82 -15.75 24.65
N LEU A 555 -11.87 -14.95 24.47
CA LEU A 555 -11.79 -13.70 23.74
C LEU A 555 -11.65 -12.50 24.69
N ALA A 556 -10.63 -11.68 24.47
CA ALA A 556 -10.40 -10.44 25.21
C ALA A 556 -10.89 -9.24 24.42
N ARG A 557 -11.43 -8.21 25.09
CA ARG A 557 -11.73 -6.91 24.47
C ARG A 557 -10.58 -5.91 24.56
N GLY A 558 -9.61 -6.16 25.44
CA GLY A 558 -8.51 -5.25 25.77
C GLY A 558 -7.12 -5.79 25.42
N PHE A 559 -7.00 -6.82 24.58
CA PHE A 559 -5.67 -7.20 24.06
C PHE A 559 -5.15 -6.15 23.08
N MET A 560 -6.05 -5.56 22.30
CA MET A 560 -5.76 -4.62 21.24
C MET A 560 -6.72 -3.42 21.28
N VAL A 561 -6.19 -2.24 20.94
CA VAL A 561 -6.99 -1.04 20.64
C VAL A 561 -6.64 -0.50 19.25
N SER A 562 -7.65 -0.27 18.43
CA SER A 562 -7.55 0.23 17.06
C SER A 562 -8.46 1.42 16.79
N THR A 563 -9.58 1.53 17.50
CA THR A 563 -10.61 2.54 17.20
C THR A 563 -11.07 3.27 18.45
N VAL A 564 -11.19 4.58 18.33
CA VAL A 564 -11.62 5.47 19.42
C VAL A 564 -13.09 5.33 19.78
N GLY A 565 -13.91 4.72 18.91
CA GLY A 565 -15.36 4.60 19.09
C GLY A 565 -15.89 3.16 18.99
N GLY A 566 -15.01 2.16 19.01
CA GLY A 566 -15.41 0.76 18.86
C GLY A 566 -15.83 0.07 20.16
N THR A 567 -15.94 -1.25 20.08
CA THR A 567 -16.29 -2.15 21.21
C THR A 567 -15.09 -2.59 22.04
N GLU A 568 -13.90 -2.10 21.69
CA GLU A 568 -12.63 -2.37 22.36
C GLU A 568 -12.59 -1.76 23.77
N ASP A 569 -11.82 -2.38 24.66
CA ASP A 569 -11.74 -1.94 26.05
C ASP A 569 -10.80 -0.73 26.20
N MET A 570 -11.41 0.46 26.24
CA MET A 570 -10.73 1.74 26.44
C MET A 570 -10.80 2.23 27.90
N SER A 571 -11.20 1.37 28.85
CA SER A 571 -11.32 1.72 30.28
C SER A 571 -10.02 2.26 30.89
N PHE A 572 -8.86 1.81 30.41
CA PHE A 572 -7.57 2.36 30.85
C PHE A 572 -7.37 3.85 30.51
N ILE A 573 -8.15 4.39 29.57
CA ILE A 573 -8.26 5.83 29.29
C ILE A 573 -9.47 6.41 30.02
N ASP A 574 -10.64 5.78 29.89
CA ASP A 574 -11.90 6.37 30.36
C ASP A 574 -12.05 6.40 31.88
N ASP A 575 -11.55 5.38 32.56
CA ASP A 575 -11.60 5.21 34.03
C ASP A 575 -10.35 5.77 34.71
N SER A 576 -9.43 6.34 33.94
CA SER A 576 -8.19 6.96 34.43
C SER A 576 -8.39 8.42 34.81
N THR A 577 -7.37 9.04 35.40
CA THR A 577 -7.34 10.49 35.64
C THR A 577 -6.99 11.29 34.37
N LEU A 578 -6.95 10.64 33.20
CA LEU A 578 -6.68 11.32 31.94
C LEU A 578 -7.82 12.25 31.57
N ASN A 579 -7.44 13.40 31.05
CA ASN A 579 -8.34 14.42 30.57
C ASN A 579 -7.70 15.11 29.35
N ARG A 580 -8.41 16.09 28.80
CA ARG A 580 -8.01 16.84 27.60
C ARG A 580 -6.60 17.47 27.71
N LYS A 581 -6.12 17.76 28.93
CA LYS A 581 -4.84 18.41 29.20
C LYS A 581 -3.65 17.47 29.15
N ASN A 582 -3.82 16.23 29.64
CA ASN A 582 -2.70 15.34 29.95
C ASN A 582 -2.72 14.01 29.16
N ALA A 583 -3.77 13.75 28.36
CA ALA A 583 -3.87 12.54 27.54
C ALA A 583 -2.68 12.35 26.59
N CYS A 584 -2.33 13.40 25.84
CA CYS A 584 -1.20 13.36 24.90
C CYS A 584 0.14 13.32 25.63
N GLU A 585 0.27 14.03 26.76
CA GLU A 585 1.48 13.98 27.60
C GLU A 585 1.76 12.57 28.11
N ALA A 586 0.76 11.90 28.66
CA ALA A 586 0.88 10.53 29.15
C ALA A 586 1.28 9.57 28.01
N ALA A 587 0.67 9.72 26.83
CA ALA A 587 1.03 8.96 25.65
C ALA A 587 2.47 9.22 25.18
N ALA A 588 2.93 10.48 25.17
CA ALA A 588 4.28 10.87 24.80
C ALA A 588 5.33 10.30 25.76
N GLN A 589 5.07 10.36 27.07
CA GLN A 589 5.95 9.79 28.09
C GLN A 589 6.05 8.27 27.95
N PHE A 590 4.93 7.59 27.70
CA PHE A 590 4.95 6.16 27.42
C PHE A 590 5.74 5.84 26.14
N ALA A 591 5.53 6.62 25.09
CA ALA A 591 6.22 6.48 23.82
C ALA A 591 7.74 6.74 23.90
N THR A 592 8.23 7.49 24.90
CA THR A 592 9.64 7.93 24.96
C THR A 592 10.40 7.49 26.20
N SER A 593 9.72 6.94 27.22
CA SER A 593 10.38 6.40 28.41
C SER A 593 11.25 5.20 28.03
N SER A 594 12.57 5.39 28.15
CA SER A 594 13.56 4.34 27.97
C SER A 594 13.47 3.34 29.13
N SER A 595 13.69 2.06 28.83
CA SER A 595 13.90 0.95 29.77
C SER A 595 15.20 1.10 30.60
N SER A 596 15.49 2.31 31.07
CA SER A 596 16.66 2.65 31.89
C SER A 596 16.32 2.78 33.38
N SER A 597 15.45 1.91 33.90
CA SER A 597 15.36 1.64 35.34
C SER A 597 15.71 0.19 35.64
N SER A 598 17.00 -0.11 35.53
CA SER A 598 17.60 -1.21 36.27
C SER A 598 17.52 -0.91 37.77
N SER A 599 16.50 -1.40 38.46
CA SER A 599 16.61 -1.99 39.81
C SER A 599 15.25 -2.34 40.43
N SER A 600 15.23 -3.53 41.03
CA SER A 600 14.28 -4.06 42.01
C SER A 600 12.97 -4.66 41.49
N SER A 601 12.95 -5.98 41.56
CA SER A 601 11.78 -6.83 41.80
C SER A 601 10.72 -6.16 42.70
N SER A 602 9.64 -5.68 42.10
CA SER A 602 8.32 -5.60 42.74
C SER A 602 7.25 -5.36 41.67
N SER A 603 6.17 -6.14 41.76
CA SER A 603 5.09 -6.35 40.79
C SER A 603 4.11 -5.17 40.59
N ASN A 604 4.55 -3.92 40.75
CA ASN A 604 3.69 -2.73 40.59
C ASN A 604 4.42 -1.59 39.85
N GLY A 605 4.54 -1.72 38.53
CA GLY A 605 5.07 -0.66 37.66
C GLY A 605 4.07 0.49 37.48
N ILE A 606 4.24 1.56 38.25
CA ILE A 606 3.57 2.85 38.09
C ILE A 606 4.47 3.73 37.21
N ILE A 607 4.01 4.09 36.00
CA ILE A 607 4.71 5.06 35.16
C ILE A 607 4.29 6.46 35.59
N ALA A 608 5.17 7.17 36.31
CA ALA A 608 4.90 8.49 36.84
C ALA A 608 5.40 9.61 35.90
N ALA A 609 4.50 10.53 35.53
CA ALA A 609 4.85 11.87 35.06
C ALA A 609 5.41 12.69 36.23
N THR A 610 6.59 13.29 36.13
CA THR A 610 7.07 14.29 37.13
C THR A 610 7.36 15.60 36.41
N THR A 611 7.03 16.81 36.88
CA THR A 611 6.92 17.33 38.25
C THR A 611 5.79 18.39 38.38
N ASP A 612 4.55 18.00 38.69
CA ASP A 612 3.50 18.84 39.34
C ASP A 612 2.27 17.95 39.67
N PRO A 613 1.39 18.29 40.63
CA PRO A 613 0.56 17.34 41.40
C PRO A 613 -0.68 16.77 40.67
N VAL A 614 -0.67 16.66 39.34
CA VAL A 614 -1.70 15.93 38.58
C VAL A 614 -1.02 14.92 37.67
N ALA A 615 -0.23 14.03 38.27
CA ALA A 615 0.37 12.89 37.58
C ALA A 615 -0.74 11.91 37.18
N ALA A 616 -1.18 11.94 35.92
CA ALA A 616 -2.05 10.89 35.40
C ALA A 616 -1.22 9.64 35.17
N THR A 617 -1.35 8.69 36.09
CA THR A 617 -0.66 7.41 36.01
C THR A 617 -1.60 6.41 35.36
N ILE A 618 -1.21 5.81 34.23
CA ILE A 618 -1.85 4.60 33.73
C ILE A 618 -1.05 3.41 34.29
N PRO A 619 -1.63 2.54 35.12
CA PRO A 619 -0.97 1.30 35.53
C PRO A 619 -0.60 0.46 34.30
N THR A 620 0.62 -0.06 34.24
CA THR A 620 1.05 -0.86 33.08
C THR A 620 0.16 -2.11 32.89
N GLN A 621 -0.42 -2.65 33.97
CA GLN A 621 -1.32 -3.80 33.91
C GLN A 621 -2.62 -3.51 33.16
N THR A 622 -3.13 -2.28 33.21
CA THR A 622 -4.38 -1.88 32.56
C THR A 622 -4.20 -1.54 31.09
N LEU A 623 -2.97 -1.29 30.62
CA LEU A 623 -2.70 -1.03 29.20
C LEU A 623 -3.05 -2.26 28.34
N PRO A 624 -3.51 -2.06 27.09
CA PRO A 624 -3.61 -3.16 26.14
C PRO A 624 -2.22 -3.69 25.78
N TYR A 625 -2.14 -4.92 25.26
CA TYR A 625 -0.86 -5.49 24.82
C TYR A 625 -0.37 -4.82 23.54
N VAL A 626 -1.28 -4.53 22.61
CA VAL A 626 -0.96 -3.93 21.32
C VAL A 626 -1.88 -2.74 21.00
N LEU A 627 -1.32 -1.74 20.32
CA LEU A 627 -2.08 -0.73 19.59
C LEU A 627 -2.05 -1.05 18.10
N HIS A 628 -3.21 -1.14 17.46
CA HIS A 628 -3.32 -1.36 16.01
C HIS A 628 -3.65 -0.06 15.29
N TYR A 629 -2.69 0.56 14.62
CA TYR A 629 -2.89 1.88 13.98
C TYR A 629 -3.50 1.77 12.57
N CYS A 630 -4.53 0.94 12.42
CA CYS A 630 -5.21 0.73 11.14
C CYS A 630 -6.16 1.86 10.74
N GLN A 631 -6.62 2.65 11.71
CA GLN A 631 -7.54 3.77 11.51
C GLN A 631 -6.80 5.10 11.28
N ARG A 632 -7.58 6.16 11.13
CA ARG A 632 -7.11 7.54 11.08
C ARG A 632 -7.32 8.20 12.45
N TYR A 633 -6.30 8.88 12.95
CA TYR A 633 -6.38 9.58 14.24
C TYR A 633 -6.05 11.05 14.01
N ALA A 634 -6.84 11.94 14.59
CA ALA A 634 -6.68 13.37 14.34
C ALA A 634 -7.18 14.24 15.51
N LEU A 635 -6.45 15.33 15.77
CA LEU A 635 -6.86 16.45 16.62
C LEU A 635 -6.25 17.75 16.10
N GLY A 636 -7.11 18.73 15.84
CA GLY A 636 -6.70 19.99 15.24
C GLY A 636 -6.02 19.78 13.89
N ARG A 637 -4.77 20.23 13.79
CA ARG A 637 -3.88 20.06 12.63
C ARG A 637 -3.01 18.80 12.68
N TYR A 638 -3.09 18.04 13.76
CA TYR A 638 -2.30 16.82 13.93
C TYR A 638 -3.11 15.65 13.45
N PHE A 639 -2.49 14.82 12.63
CA PHE A 639 -3.14 13.73 11.93
C PHE A 639 -2.15 12.60 11.76
N PHE A 640 -2.62 11.36 11.89
CA PHE A 640 -1.88 10.18 11.51
C PHE A 640 -2.75 9.25 10.66
N SER A 641 -2.14 8.72 9.59
CA SER A 641 -2.63 7.57 8.86
C SER A 641 -1.42 6.80 8.32
N LYS A 642 -1.40 5.49 8.53
CA LYS A 642 -0.34 4.61 8.01
C LYS A 642 -0.19 4.71 6.48
N TYR A 643 -1.26 5.01 5.77
CA TYR A 643 -1.25 5.14 4.30
C TYR A 643 -0.74 6.50 3.80
N LYS A 644 -0.58 7.49 4.70
CA LYS A 644 -0.06 8.82 4.36
C LYS A 644 1.34 9.09 4.93
N LEU A 645 1.90 8.16 5.73
CA LEU A 645 3.26 8.31 6.24
C LEU A 645 4.24 8.26 5.06
N ASN A 646 5.19 9.20 5.04
CA ASN A 646 6.22 9.21 4.01
C ASN A 646 7.03 7.91 4.06
N GLU A 647 7.22 7.28 2.91
CA GLU A 647 7.95 6.02 2.78
C GLU A 647 9.43 6.16 3.13
N HIS A 648 9.97 7.37 2.96
CA HIS A 648 11.34 7.76 3.34
C HIS A 648 11.47 8.24 4.78
N PHE A 649 10.44 8.10 5.61
CA PHE A 649 10.44 8.65 6.96
C PHE A 649 11.67 8.21 7.80
N PHE A 650 12.19 7.01 7.52
CA PHE A 650 13.36 6.43 8.19
C PHE A 650 14.72 6.82 7.58
N ASP A 651 14.74 7.50 6.43
CA ASP A 651 15.98 7.89 5.75
C ASP A 651 16.73 8.99 6.52
N CYS A 652 18.05 9.04 6.35
CA CYS A 652 18.93 9.91 7.15
C CYS A 652 18.60 11.39 7.00
N ASP A 653 18.18 11.85 5.82
CA ASP A 653 17.88 13.23 5.48
C ASP A 653 16.42 13.64 5.74
N ALA A 654 15.50 12.67 5.86
CA ALA A 654 14.10 12.94 6.12
C ALA A 654 13.88 13.55 7.53
N PRO A 655 13.06 14.61 7.67
CA PRO A 655 12.71 15.14 8.99
C PRO A 655 11.78 14.18 9.77
N LEU A 656 11.82 14.29 11.11
CA LEU A 656 10.88 13.62 12.01
C LEU A 656 9.49 14.28 11.97
N MET A 657 8.45 13.55 12.40
CA MET A 657 7.10 14.09 12.51
C MET A 657 7.06 15.22 13.53
N LYS A 658 6.33 16.27 13.20
CA LYS A 658 6.00 17.37 14.09
C LYS A 658 5.11 16.85 15.21
N GLU A 659 5.59 16.97 16.44
CA GLU A 659 4.88 16.51 17.61
C GLU A 659 3.75 17.46 18.00
N PRO A 660 2.59 16.93 18.40
CA PRO A 660 1.51 17.73 18.98
C PRO A 660 1.92 18.32 20.34
N PRO A 661 1.36 19.48 20.74
CA PRO A 661 1.51 20.00 22.09
C PRO A 661 0.90 19.03 23.11
N THR A 662 1.47 18.98 24.32
CA THR A 662 1.06 18.04 25.37
C THR A 662 -0.41 18.19 25.78
N ASN A 663 -0.97 19.40 25.66
CA ASN A 663 -2.38 19.72 25.92
C ASN A 663 -3.22 19.86 24.63
N VAL A 664 -2.86 19.17 23.55
CA VAL A 664 -3.57 19.23 22.25
C VAL A 664 -5.08 19.04 22.36
N GLY A 665 -5.54 18.21 23.31
CA GLY A 665 -6.97 17.97 23.54
C GLY A 665 -7.69 19.17 24.17
N GLU A 666 -7.02 20.07 24.90
CA GLU A 666 -7.60 21.33 25.37
C GLU A 666 -7.68 22.35 24.23
N ILE A 667 -6.63 22.40 23.41
CA ILE A 667 -6.49 23.37 22.32
C ILE A 667 -7.50 23.08 21.21
N TYR A 668 -7.73 21.80 20.90
CA TYR A 668 -8.59 21.39 19.80
C TYR A 668 -9.69 20.45 20.29
N ASP A 669 -10.93 20.79 19.96
CA ASP A 669 -12.11 19.94 20.11
C ASP A 669 -12.72 19.54 18.75
N TRP A 670 -11.95 19.77 17.68
CA TRP A 670 -12.22 19.47 16.28
C TRP A 670 -10.95 18.88 15.65
N TYR A 671 -11.06 18.34 14.43
CA TYR A 671 -9.92 17.87 13.67
C TYR A 671 -10.10 18.16 12.17
N ILE A 672 -8.98 18.31 11.46
CA ILE A 672 -8.96 18.50 10.00
C ILE A 672 -8.30 17.26 9.38
N PHE A 673 -8.93 16.69 8.36
CA PHE A 673 -8.29 15.68 7.54
C PHE A 673 -7.61 16.34 6.35
N PRO A 674 -6.53 15.77 5.79
CA PRO A 674 -5.81 16.43 4.68
C PRO A 674 -6.62 16.58 3.38
N ASN A 675 -7.86 16.07 3.30
CA ASN A 675 -8.77 16.19 2.16
C ASN A 675 -10.01 17.07 2.48
N GLY A 676 -10.05 17.78 3.61
CA GLY A 676 -11.17 18.63 4.01
C GLY A 676 -11.53 18.55 5.50
N ILE A 677 -12.54 19.33 5.91
CA ILE A 677 -13.10 19.31 7.26
C ILE A 677 -14.24 18.28 7.27
N ASP A 678 -14.00 17.10 7.87
CA ASP A 678 -15.09 16.17 8.21
C ASP A 678 -15.44 16.46 9.68
N THR A 679 -16.45 17.30 9.91
CA THR A 679 -16.99 17.47 11.26
C THR A 679 -17.75 16.19 11.56
N ALA A 680 -17.15 15.25 12.28
CA ALA A 680 -17.98 14.23 12.89
C ALA A 680 -19.02 14.95 13.75
N ASP A 681 -20.29 14.71 13.45
CA ASP A 681 -21.39 15.13 14.28
C ASP A 681 -21.32 14.32 15.58
N MET A 682 -20.52 14.81 16.52
CA MET A 682 -20.28 14.16 17.80
C MET A 682 -21.21 14.79 18.83
N SER A 683 -22.17 13.99 19.31
CA SER A 683 -23.00 14.37 20.44
C SER A 683 -22.13 14.88 21.62
N PRO A 684 -22.60 15.85 22.42
CA PRO A 684 -21.76 16.51 23.44
C PRO A 684 -21.04 15.58 24.45
N PRO A 685 -21.66 14.46 24.92
CA PRO A 685 -20.99 13.51 25.82
C PRO A 685 -19.91 12.68 25.12
N ASP A 686 -20.22 12.13 23.93
CA ASP A 686 -19.29 11.26 23.18
C ASP A 686 -18.08 12.05 22.68
N ARG A 687 -18.27 13.33 22.36
CA ARG A 687 -17.23 14.23 21.88
C ARG A 687 -16.05 14.34 22.85
N ARG A 688 -16.30 14.45 24.17
CA ARG A 688 -15.22 14.58 25.17
C ARG A 688 -14.36 13.34 25.27
N VAL A 689 -14.99 12.17 25.31
CA VAL A 689 -14.31 10.87 25.37
C VAL A 689 -13.48 10.64 24.12
N HIS A 690 -14.03 10.94 22.94
CA HIS A 690 -13.31 10.80 21.68
C HIS A 690 -12.12 11.74 21.56
N ILE A 691 -12.16 12.96 22.10
CA ILE A 691 -11.00 13.87 22.10
C ILE A 691 -9.86 13.28 22.95
N ILE A 692 -10.17 12.77 24.14
CA ILE A 692 -9.17 12.17 25.04
C ILE A 692 -8.55 10.94 24.37
N ARG A 693 -9.39 10.03 23.84
CA ARG A 693 -8.93 8.82 23.15
C ARG A 693 -8.12 9.12 21.89
N ASN A 694 -8.57 10.04 21.02
CA ASN A 694 -7.79 10.48 19.86
C ASN A 694 -6.47 11.12 20.26
N GLY A 695 -6.48 11.97 21.29
CA GLY A 695 -5.27 12.62 21.79
C GLY A 695 -4.25 11.61 22.29
N TRP A 696 -4.69 10.59 23.02
CA TRP A 696 -3.81 9.53 23.47
C TRP A 696 -3.29 8.67 22.30
N MET A 697 -4.18 8.16 21.43
CA MET A 697 -3.78 7.30 20.30
C MET A 697 -2.85 8.00 19.31
N MET A 698 -3.23 9.20 18.87
CA MET A 698 -2.44 9.99 17.91
C MET A 698 -1.06 10.32 18.46
N CYS A 699 -0.97 10.77 19.73
CA CYS A 699 0.31 11.09 20.33
C CYS A 699 1.16 9.83 20.51
N LEU A 700 0.60 8.73 21.02
CA LEU A 700 1.37 7.49 21.18
C LEU A 700 2.01 7.04 19.86
N ILE A 701 1.25 7.09 18.75
CA ILE A 701 1.76 6.70 17.43
C ILE A 701 2.83 7.68 16.93
N ILE A 702 2.58 9.00 16.96
CA ILE A 702 3.52 10.01 16.44
C ILE A 702 4.83 9.97 17.21
N PHE A 703 4.76 10.01 18.54
CA PHE A 703 5.94 9.98 19.40
C PHE A 703 6.66 8.62 19.29
N GLY A 704 5.93 7.50 19.24
CA GLY A 704 6.52 6.17 19.12
C GLY A 704 7.26 5.96 17.80
N LEU A 705 6.68 6.38 16.68
CA LEU A 705 7.33 6.29 15.37
C LEU A 705 8.51 7.28 15.24
N ASN A 706 8.42 8.47 15.84
CA ASN A 706 9.56 9.36 15.95
C ASN A 706 10.71 8.73 16.74
N ASP A 707 10.43 8.02 17.83
CA ASP A 707 11.43 7.30 18.63
C ASP A 707 12.13 6.22 17.80
N VAL A 708 11.36 5.42 17.05
CA VAL A 708 11.90 4.42 16.10
C VAL A 708 12.83 5.08 15.08
N ALA A 709 12.35 6.15 14.43
CA ALA A 709 13.10 6.82 13.37
C ALA A 709 14.35 7.51 13.91
N MET A 710 14.27 8.13 15.08
CA MET A 710 15.40 8.73 15.76
C MET A 710 16.47 7.68 16.10
N ASN A 711 16.07 6.55 16.70
CA ASN A 711 16.98 5.46 17.03
C ASN A 711 17.67 4.89 15.78
N LEU A 712 16.89 4.59 14.74
CA LEU A 712 17.40 4.04 13.49
C LEU A 712 18.39 5.00 12.82
N LYS A 713 18.05 6.29 12.74
CA LYS A 713 18.92 7.31 12.15
C LYS A 713 20.21 7.50 12.95
N GLN A 714 20.13 7.53 14.27
CA GLN A 714 21.32 7.68 15.12
C GLN A 714 22.29 6.49 15.01
N GLN A 715 21.77 5.27 14.85
CA GLN A 715 22.60 4.08 14.72
C GLN A 715 23.20 3.90 13.32
N HIS A 716 22.50 4.36 12.28
CA HIS A 716 22.84 4.01 10.89
C HIS A 716 23.28 5.21 10.02
N CYS A 717 23.13 6.45 10.50
CA CYS A 717 23.57 7.65 9.79
C CYS A 717 24.84 8.22 10.44
N GLY A 718 25.94 8.31 9.69
CA GLY A 718 27.19 8.96 10.12
C GLY A 718 28.35 8.04 10.51
N GLY A 719 28.67 7.01 9.71
CA GLY A 719 29.90 6.21 9.83
C GLY A 719 31.09 6.75 9.01
N ASP A 720 32.29 6.20 9.26
CA ASP A 720 33.64 6.63 8.79
C ASP A 720 33.84 6.89 7.27
N ASP A 721 32.83 6.71 6.43
CA ASP A 721 32.93 6.88 4.96
C ASP A 721 31.72 7.60 4.31
N HIS A 722 30.78 8.23 5.05
CA HIS A 722 29.56 8.83 4.47
C HIS A 722 29.22 10.26 4.95
N SER A 723 28.75 11.09 4.00
CA SER A 723 28.57 12.54 4.07
C SER A 723 27.24 13.05 4.63
N THR A 724 26.37 12.19 5.16
CA THR A 724 24.99 12.54 5.54
C THR A 724 24.76 12.46 7.04
N THR A 725 24.61 13.63 7.67
CA THR A 725 24.21 13.77 9.09
C THR A 725 22.74 13.41 9.28
N PRO A 726 22.35 12.70 10.35
CA PRO A 726 20.95 12.39 10.63
C PRO A 726 20.12 13.65 10.87
N ASN A 727 19.03 13.80 10.13
CA ASN A 727 18.04 14.85 10.30
C ASN A 727 17.07 14.47 11.43
N LEU A 728 17.27 15.08 12.60
CA LEU A 728 16.46 14.88 13.79
C LEU A 728 15.44 16.00 14.02
N ASN A 729 15.25 16.89 13.04
CA ASN A 729 14.32 18.01 13.16
C ASN A 729 12.87 17.52 13.04
N LYS A 730 12.04 17.87 14.03
CA LYS A 730 10.62 17.48 14.12
C LYS A 730 9.71 18.46 13.36
N THR A 731 9.86 18.52 12.04
CA THR A 731 9.20 19.55 11.19
C THR A 731 8.14 18.98 10.24
N TRP A 732 8.15 17.68 10.00
CA TRP A 732 7.27 17.07 9.00
C TRP A 732 5.83 17.00 9.48
N HIS A 733 4.87 17.39 8.65
CA HIS A 733 3.45 17.36 8.98
C HIS A 733 2.67 16.81 7.78
N PHE A 734 1.51 16.21 8.05
CA PHE A 734 0.69 15.52 7.05
C PHE A 734 -0.17 16.45 6.17
N HIS A 735 -0.25 17.73 6.54
CA HIS A 735 -0.96 18.76 5.79
C HIS A 735 0.02 19.51 4.88
N GLU A 736 -0.41 20.01 3.74
CA GLU A 736 0.35 21.07 3.04
C GLU A 736 -0.04 22.39 3.72
N GLU A 737 0.93 23.24 4.08
CA GLU A 737 0.67 24.42 4.92
C GLU A 737 -0.34 25.37 4.25
N ASP A 738 -0.29 25.50 2.92
CA ASP A 738 -1.25 26.28 2.12
C ASP A 738 -2.69 25.76 2.29
N LEU A 739 -2.90 24.43 2.23
CA LEU A 739 -4.21 23.81 2.41
C LEU A 739 -4.71 23.94 3.86
N PHE A 740 -3.81 23.90 4.83
CA PHE A 740 -4.15 24.16 6.22
C PHE A 740 -4.59 25.60 6.43
N GLU A 741 -3.86 26.57 5.88
CA GLU A 741 -4.22 27.99 5.94
C GLU A 741 -5.55 28.29 5.25
N GLU A 742 -5.81 27.72 4.08
CA GLU A 742 -7.10 27.86 3.39
C GLU A 742 -8.25 27.25 4.20
N SER A 743 -8.05 26.06 4.77
CA SER A 743 -9.04 25.40 5.62
C SER A 743 -9.36 26.25 6.85
N VAL A 744 -8.35 26.84 7.49
CA VAL A 744 -8.48 27.73 8.64
C VAL A 744 -9.13 29.07 8.30
N LYS A 745 -9.06 29.54 7.04
CA LYS A 745 -9.73 30.76 6.57
C LYS A 745 -11.20 30.55 6.16
N ASN A 746 -11.65 29.29 6.04
CA ASN A 746 -13.02 28.97 5.61
C ASN A 746 -14.04 29.35 6.72
N PRO A 747 -15.04 30.22 6.47
CA PRO A 747 -16.06 30.61 7.46
C PRO A 747 -16.91 29.45 8.00
N SER A 748 -17.02 28.37 7.22
CA SER A 748 -17.70 27.14 7.61
C SER A 748 -16.85 26.25 8.53
N ASN A 749 -15.57 26.61 8.75
CA ASN A 749 -14.69 25.90 9.68
C ASN A 749 -15.11 26.21 11.12
N PRO A 750 -15.34 25.18 11.96
CA PRO A 750 -15.61 25.36 13.39
C PRO A 750 -14.58 26.26 14.11
N PHE A 751 -13.32 26.27 13.65
CA PHE A 751 -12.26 27.14 14.15
C PHE A 751 -12.57 28.63 13.96
N VAL A 752 -13.04 29.03 12.78
CA VAL A 752 -13.40 30.42 12.48
C VAL A 752 -14.63 30.84 13.28
N GLN A 753 -15.61 29.93 13.42
CA GLN A 753 -16.81 30.17 14.20
C GLN A 753 -16.51 30.29 15.71
N GLN A 754 -15.61 29.47 16.26
CA GLN A 754 -15.17 29.60 17.65
C GLN A 754 -14.36 30.86 17.89
N GLN A 755 -13.44 31.25 16.99
CA GLN A 755 -12.72 32.52 17.12
C GLN A 755 -13.67 33.73 17.06
N GLN A 756 -14.68 33.70 16.18
CA GLN A 756 -15.70 34.75 16.08
C GLN A 756 -16.66 34.77 17.28
N GLN A 757 -16.82 33.66 18.01
CA GLN A 757 -17.61 33.60 19.25
C GLN A 757 -16.80 33.98 20.51
N GLN A 758 -15.47 33.86 20.45
CA GLN A 758 -14.57 34.26 21.55
C GLN A 758 -14.09 35.72 21.45
N GLN A 759 -14.15 36.32 20.26
CA GLN A 759 -14.04 37.78 20.04
C GLN A 759 -15.39 38.44 20.28
#